data_AF-A0A9W8HC99-F1
#
_entry.id   AF-A0A9W8HC99-F1
#
_cell.length_a   1.000
_cell.length_b   1.000
_cell.length_c   1.000
_cell.angle_alpha   90.00
_cell.angle_beta   90.00
_cell.angle_gamma   90.00
#
_symmetry.space_group_name_H-M   'P 1'
#
loop_
_entity.id
_entity.type
_entity.pdbx_description
1 polymer ?
#
loop_
_entity_poly.entity_id
_entity_poly.type
_entity_poly.pdbx_seq_one_letter_code
_entity_poly.pdbx_strand_id
1 'polypeptide(L)'
;MMWRGSPALAALLALRVLLAGSPAYIHPDEFFQAPEVAAGAVLGVEALRTWEFAGPAPVRSVGPIWLYAAPPMAALRLWRRWSGARLTPWALLWAARAWMVAVSLAVDACVVRTVRRAHPPAAARATALLLASSHCLAVLCCRPFANAFATAVLAACLDLLSLIHARRARRWWAAPALGAALALGTFSHVTFAAFGAPVGAAGAALLWRRRRRRWRALAALAGGGAAAAAALVAADSLYYGRVPTLPLLNNARYNADRANLAAHGLHPRWLHAAVSLPTLFGPLLLLAAAGAWRHARGPPRAADRGSRAADRGSRDYVAAAAAASVATGLAVLSAVPHQEPRFLAPALPGLVVATARWHRAAPRRFWVAWAAFNAACALVFGVVHQAGVVPALAFVARTSALDAVRCHAAPALPDAVCRPAAAADLAAAGSAGPRVHTAVLLVSTFMAPRHLLAQPADKDARAARVELHDLVGMDAAQIRHALAAAPAANCTLQRQAAAAAADLVVRQTQPGRFDRTLVVAPASADMARIAPPGAGYDLVPLYSYAPHVNFDHLPAVLRSPRRRARLCVYALQQAKRDRCRQRVTRLREHESTAERLQRLETERMRAAARRRNESPTEREERRLKGRLRAMKRRSCETEEERTRRREQNRTRMAQRRRAQKEQAALRTSMPPPVHAPAPAPASIGLGIDADVAALRSISAPLSAPLGVPHMCAPAACGDRWPAALPVPGGPQPGSISLPLAAAPMLPPPPPPPPPHPQPVTAASALAAVQAAAAAAAAASMSHHHHPLAHGLPRPAVPAPYIPHQQLATAFTALLPHYTHCQGRPLLGSAALALAALAHPPASLQPARHSGPGQPEGPFSGPAARQLP
;
A
#
# COMPACT_ATOMS: atom_id res chain seq x y z
N MET A 1 -34.60 3.32 -6.86
CA MET A 1 -35.43 3.96 -5.81
C MET A 1 -34.99 3.70 -4.36
N MET A 2 -34.38 2.57 -3.98
CA MET A 2 -34.12 2.21 -2.56
C MET A 2 -33.30 3.18 -1.70
N TRP A 3 -32.55 4.12 -2.31
CA TRP A 3 -31.60 5.01 -1.62
C TRP A 3 -32.14 6.44 -1.38
N ARG A 4 -33.26 6.82 -1.99
CA ARG A 4 -33.85 8.16 -1.82
C ARG A 4 -34.45 8.26 -0.40
N GLY A 5 -33.90 9.16 0.44
CA GLY A 5 -34.49 9.52 1.75
C GLY A 5 -33.65 9.27 3.01
N SER A 6 -32.35 8.94 2.92
CA SER A 6 -31.46 8.95 4.10
C SER A 6 -30.10 9.57 3.78
N PRO A 7 -29.80 10.81 4.22
CA PRO A 7 -28.51 11.44 3.96
C PRO A 7 -27.36 10.69 4.64
N ALA A 8 -27.60 10.10 5.82
CA ALA A 8 -26.61 9.27 6.51
C ALA A 8 -26.20 8.03 5.69
N LEU A 9 -27.16 7.34 5.05
CA LEU A 9 -26.84 6.19 4.20
C LEU A 9 -26.06 6.60 2.95
N ALA A 10 -26.42 7.73 2.33
CA ALA A 10 -25.70 8.28 1.19
C ALA A 10 -24.26 8.68 1.56
N ALA A 11 -24.06 9.33 2.71
CA ALA A 11 -22.74 9.68 3.22
C ALA A 11 -21.85 8.45 3.50
N LEU A 12 -22.41 7.39 4.08
CA LEU A 12 -21.70 6.13 4.31
C LEU A 12 -21.29 5.43 3.01
N LEU A 13 -22.14 5.45 1.98
CA LEU A 13 -21.76 4.95 0.65
C LEU A 13 -20.68 5.81 -0.02
N ALA A 14 -20.77 7.14 0.07
CA ALA A 14 -19.73 8.03 -0.44
C ALA A 14 -18.39 7.76 0.26
N LEU A 15 -18.41 7.61 1.59
CA LEU A 15 -17.23 7.21 2.38
C LEU A 15 -16.66 5.86 1.93
N ARG A 16 -17.50 4.86 1.60
CA ARG A 16 -17.04 3.59 1.02
C ARG A 16 -16.29 3.79 -0.31
N VAL A 17 -16.78 4.64 -1.21
CA VAL A 17 -16.09 4.95 -2.48
C VAL A 17 -14.72 5.60 -2.20
N LEU A 18 -14.66 6.56 -1.27
CA LEU A 18 -13.41 7.21 -0.86
C LEU A 18 -12.40 6.21 -0.24
N LEU A 19 -12.87 5.32 0.63
CA LEU A 19 -12.05 4.27 1.26
C LEU A 19 -11.58 3.20 0.25
N ALA A 20 -12.36 2.89 -0.78
CA ALA A 20 -11.90 2.04 -1.88
C ALA A 20 -10.73 2.70 -2.65
N GLY A 21 -10.82 4.01 -2.87
CA GLY A 21 -9.78 4.82 -3.53
C GLY A 21 -8.48 5.07 -2.75
N SER A 22 -8.47 4.81 -1.44
CA SER A 22 -7.27 4.91 -0.58
C SER A 22 -6.09 4.08 -1.12
N PRO A 23 -4.82 4.44 -0.87
CA PRO A 23 -3.71 3.58 -1.25
C PRO A 23 -3.39 2.46 -0.24
N ALA A 24 -4.17 2.34 0.85
CA ALA A 24 -3.99 1.30 1.86
C ALA A 24 -4.04 -0.11 1.26
N TYR A 25 -3.13 -0.97 1.72
CA TYR A 25 -2.85 -2.30 1.15
C TYR A 25 -3.01 -3.32 2.27
N ILE A 26 -3.99 -4.20 2.15
CA ILE A 26 -4.42 -5.05 3.28
C ILE A 26 -3.69 -6.38 3.32
N HIS A 27 -3.44 -6.98 2.16
CA HIS A 27 -2.76 -8.26 2.04
C HIS A 27 -2.33 -8.53 0.59
N PRO A 28 -1.18 -9.19 0.32
CA PRO A 28 -0.73 -9.57 -1.03
C PRO A 28 -1.79 -10.19 -1.96
N ASP A 29 -2.64 -11.09 -1.46
CA ASP A 29 -3.79 -11.68 -2.17
C ASP A 29 -4.68 -10.66 -2.89
N GLU A 30 -4.71 -9.40 -2.43
CA GLU A 30 -5.44 -8.32 -3.10
C GLU A 30 -5.00 -8.18 -4.57
N PHE A 31 -3.71 -8.39 -4.85
CA PHE A 31 -3.16 -8.24 -6.18
C PHE A 31 -2.87 -9.59 -6.85
N PHE A 32 -2.14 -10.46 -6.18
CA PHE A 32 -1.52 -11.64 -6.81
C PHE A 32 -2.50 -12.78 -7.11
N GLN A 33 -3.66 -12.84 -6.44
CA GLN A 33 -4.66 -13.89 -6.68
C GLN A 33 -5.71 -13.51 -7.73
N ALA A 34 -5.74 -12.27 -8.22
CA ALA A 34 -6.79 -11.86 -9.15
C ALA A 34 -6.40 -10.73 -10.12
N PRO A 35 -6.29 -9.44 -9.73
CA PRO A 35 -6.11 -8.36 -10.70
C PRO A 35 -4.75 -8.40 -11.39
N GLU A 36 -3.69 -8.94 -10.78
CA GLU A 36 -2.40 -9.12 -11.47
C GLU A 36 -2.51 -10.17 -12.60
N VAL A 37 -3.13 -11.32 -12.31
CA VAL A 37 -3.37 -12.39 -13.29
C VAL A 37 -4.28 -11.90 -14.43
N ALA A 38 -5.34 -11.16 -14.09
CA ALA A 38 -6.25 -10.56 -15.05
C ALA A 38 -5.60 -9.43 -15.88
N ALA A 39 -4.78 -8.57 -15.26
CA ALA A 39 -4.07 -7.50 -15.97
C ALA A 39 -3.06 -8.09 -16.98
N GLY A 40 -2.28 -9.09 -16.58
CA GLY A 40 -1.37 -9.79 -17.50
C GLY A 40 -2.11 -10.41 -18.68
N ALA A 41 -3.21 -11.12 -18.43
CA ALA A 41 -3.99 -11.79 -19.48
C ALA A 41 -4.76 -10.82 -20.41
N VAL A 42 -5.32 -9.73 -19.86
CA VAL A 42 -6.22 -8.82 -20.61
C VAL A 42 -5.49 -7.62 -21.19
N LEU A 43 -4.51 -7.04 -20.49
CA LEU A 43 -3.81 -5.82 -20.90
C LEU A 43 -2.42 -6.06 -21.49
N GLY A 44 -1.81 -7.24 -21.29
CA GLY A 44 -0.47 -7.55 -21.77
C GLY A 44 0.65 -6.82 -21.01
N VAL A 45 0.38 -6.40 -19.77
CA VAL A 45 1.39 -5.84 -18.84
C VAL A 45 2.16 -6.97 -18.14
N GLU A 46 3.35 -6.68 -17.59
CA GLU A 46 4.04 -7.63 -16.72
C GLU A 46 3.14 -8.00 -15.53
N ALA A 47 3.00 -9.31 -15.28
CA ALA A 47 2.29 -9.84 -14.14
C ALA A 47 3.04 -11.05 -13.57
N LEU A 48 3.21 -11.07 -12.25
CA LEU A 48 3.68 -12.25 -11.54
C LEU A 48 2.54 -13.28 -11.42
N ARG A 49 2.63 -14.37 -12.18
CA ARG A 49 1.85 -15.59 -11.90
C ARG A 49 2.53 -16.33 -10.77
N THR A 50 1.89 -16.40 -9.61
CA THR A 50 2.41 -17.14 -8.46
C THR A 50 2.29 -18.65 -8.68
N TRP A 51 2.90 -19.43 -7.77
CA TRP A 51 2.78 -20.89 -7.72
C TRP A 51 1.31 -21.38 -7.72
N GLU A 52 0.36 -20.55 -7.28
CA GLU A 52 -1.07 -20.86 -7.28
C GLU A 52 -1.66 -21.12 -8.68
N PHE A 53 -1.05 -20.52 -9.71
CA PHE A 53 -1.45 -20.56 -11.12
C PHE A 53 -0.43 -21.29 -12.02
N ALA A 54 0.60 -21.89 -11.44
CA ALA A 54 1.75 -22.44 -12.16
C ALA A 54 1.95 -23.94 -11.87
N GLY A 55 2.84 -24.57 -12.64
CA GLY A 55 3.20 -25.98 -12.47
C GLY A 55 2.18 -26.97 -13.05
N PRO A 56 2.28 -28.27 -12.69
CA PRO A 56 1.41 -29.33 -13.21
C PRO A 56 0.01 -29.31 -12.59
N ALA A 57 -0.11 -28.91 -11.32
CA ALA A 57 -1.34 -28.95 -10.53
C ALA A 57 -1.70 -27.56 -9.96
N PRO A 58 -2.21 -26.62 -10.78
CA PRO A 58 -2.63 -25.30 -10.31
C PRO A 58 -3.76 -25.43 -9.27
N VAL A 59 -3.79 -24.52 -8.29
CA VAL A 59 -4.73 -24.56 -7.15
C VAL A 59 -5.76 -23.44 -7.16
N ARG A 60 -5.76 -22.56 -8.16
CA ARG A 60 -6.79 -21.51 -8.33
C ARG A 60 -7.63 -21.71 -9.57
N SER A 61 -8.95 -21.62 -9.40
CA SER A 61 -9.88 -21.49 -10.51
C SER A 61 -9.83 -20.07 -11.06
N VAL A 62 -9.71 -19.95 -12.38
CA VAL A 62 -9.65 -18.69 -13.10
C VAL A 62 -11.05 -18.24 -13.54
N GLY A 63 -11.99 -19.17 -13.72
CA GLY A 63 -13.39 -18.88 -14.03
C GLY A 63 -14.00 -17.77 -13.14
N PRO A 64 -13.90 -17.83 -11.79
CA PRO A 64 -14.39 -16.76 -10.92
C PRO A 64 -13.61 -15.45 -11.03
N ILE A 65 -12.28 -15.51 -11.22
CA ILE A 65 -11.42 -14.32 -11.41
C ILE A 65 -11.87 -13.55 -12.66
N TRP A 66 -12.32 -14.26 -13.70
CA TRP A 66 -12.85 -13.63 -14.92
C TRP A 66 -14.20 -12.93 -14.72
N LEU A 67 -14.87 -13.09 -13.56
CA LEU A 67 -16.06 -12.34 -13.18
C LEU A 67 -15.76 -11.12 -12.31
N TYR A 68 -14.73 -11.17 -11.43
CA TYR A 68 -14.46 -10.09 -10.48
C TYR A 68 -13.17 -9.29 -10.73
N ALA A 69 -12.29 -9.70 -11.65
CA ALA A 69 -11.04 -9.00 -11.96
C ALA A 69 -10.81 -8.75 -13.46
N ALA A 70 -11.26 -9.63 -14.36
CA ALA A 70 -11.13 -9.37 -15.81
C ALA A 70 -12.00 -8.19 -16.34
N PRO A 71 -13.25 -7.97 -15.90
CA PRO A 71 -14.09 -6.88 -16.44
C PRO A 71 -13.48 -5.47 -16.29
N PRO A 72 -12.93 -5.04 -15.14
CA PRO A 72 -12.29 -3.72 -15.04
C PRO A 72 -11.02 -3.60 -15.92
N MET A 73 -10.28 -4.70 -16.13
CA MET A 73 -9.13 -4.70 -17.03
C MET A 73 -9.55 -4.60 -18.50
N ALA A 74 -10.67 -5.23 -18.88
CA ALA A 74 -11.25 -5.11 -20.22
C ALA A 74 -11.77 -3.68 -20.47
N ALA A 75 -12.41 -3.06 -19.48
CA ALA A 75 -12.84 -1.66 -19.54
C ALA A 75 -11.63 -0.71 -19.71
N LEU A 76 -10.55 -0.91 -18.96
CA LEU A 76 -9.29 -0.15 -19.16
C LEU A 76 -8.68 -0.37 -20.55
N ARG A 77 -8.74 -1.59 -21.10
CA ARG A 77 -8.26 -1.89 -22.46
C ARG A 77 -9.03 -1.10 -23.51
N LEU A 78 -10.35 -1.04 -23.38
CA LEU A 78 -11.22 -0.28 -24.28
C LEU A 78 -10.99 1.23 -24.13
N TRP A 79 -10.94 1.74 -22.90
CA TRP A 79 -10.66 3.15 -22.63
C TRP A 79 -9.29 3.59 -23.16
N ARG A 80 -8.24 2.77 -22.99
CA ARG A 80 -6.91 3.02 -23.58
C ARG A 80 -6.95 3.08 -25.10
N ARG A 81 -7.68 2.16 -25.76
CA ARG A 81 -7.84 2.15 -27.23
C ARG A 81 -8.56 3.38 -27.75
N TRP A 82 -9.54 3.90 -27.00
CA TRP A 82 -10.33 5.07 -27.39
C TRP A 82 -9.62 6.41 -27.09
N SER A 83 -8.98 6.54 -25.93
CA SER A 83 -8.38 7.82 -25.47
C SER A 83 -6.89 7.97 -25.77
N GLY A 84 -6.19 6.90 -26.14
CA GLY A 84 -4.73 6.86 -26.20
C GLY A 84 -4.02 6.98 -24.84
N ALA A 85 -4.76 7.05 -23.72
CA ALA A 85 -4.20 7.32 -22.41
C ALA A 85 -3.26 6.21 -21.92
N ARG A 86 -2.16 6.61 -21.27
CA ARG A 86 -1.20 5.68 -20.66
C ARG A 86 -1.82 4.97 -19.47
N LEU A 87 -1.54 3.67 -19.33
CA LEU A 87 -1.87 2.93 -18.11
C LEU A 87 -1.03 3.48 -16.96
N THR A 88 -1.64 3.59 -15.78
CA THR A 88 -0.94 4.03 -14.57
C THR A 88 -1.28 3.11 -13.40
N PRO A 89 -0.40 2.99 -12.37
CA PRO A 89 -0.69 2.29 -11.13
C PRO A 89 -2.04 2.68 -10.51
N TRP A 90 -2.39 3.97 -10.58
CA TRP A 90 -3.67 4.46 -10.07
C TRP A 90 -4.84 3.98 -10.92
N ALA A 91 -4.78 4.07 -12.25
CA ALA A 91 -5.86 3.58 -13.11
C ALA A 91 -6.15 2.09 -12.89
N LEU A 92 -5.11 1.26 -12.76
CA LEU A 92 -5.21 -0.17 -12.49
C LEU A 92 -5.84 -0.46 -11.11
N LEU A 93 -5.36 0.21 -10.06
CA LEU A 93 -5.90 0.10 -8.70
C LEU A 93 -7.38 0.49 -8.64
N TRP A 94 -7.70 1.68 -9.17
CA TRP A 94 -9.05 2.25 -9.10
C TRP A 94 -10.04 1.45 -9.94
N ALA A 95 -9.68 0.95 -11.13
CA ALA A 95 -10.57 0.13 -11.93
C ALA A 95 -10.96 -1.16 -11.18
N ALA A 96 -9.98 -1.89 -10.64
CA ALA A 96 -10.23 -3.13 -9.89
C ALA A 96 -11.11 -2.87 -8.64
N ARG A 97 -10.84 -1.80 -7.89
CA ARG A 97 -11.58 -1.50 -6.66
C ARG A 97 -12.94 -0.84 -6.89
N ALA A 98 -13.11 -0.01 -7.92
CA ALA A 98 -14.42 0.53 -8.30
C ALA A 98 -15.39 -0.58 -8.73
N TRP A 99 -14.89 -1.60 -9.45
CA TRP A 99 -15.66 -2.80 -9.73
C TRP A 99 -16.06 -3.55 -8.45
N MET A 100 -15.14 -3.71 -7.50
CA MET A 100 -15.45 -4.32 -6.21
C MET A 100 -16.38 -3.47 -5.32
N VAL A 101 -16.40 -2.15 -5.47
CA VAL A 101 -17.46 -1.30 -4.87
C VAL A 101 -18.82 -1.67 -5.46
N ALA A 102 -18.95 -1.84 -6.79
CA ALA A 102 -20.20 -2.28 -7.40
C ALA A 102 -20.63 -3.67 -6.91
N VAL A 103 -19.68 -4.61 -6.77
CA VAL A 103 -19.92 -5.93 -6.14
C VAL A 103 -20.37 -5.78 -4.68
N SER A 104 -19.78 -4.86 -3.90
CA SER A 104 -20.18 -4.59 -2.52
C SER A 104 -21.63 -4.08 -2.41
N LEU A 105 -22.10 -3.28 -3.38
CA LEU A 105 -23.48 -2.80 -3.43
C LEU A 105 -24.48 -3.94 -3.74
N ALA A 106 -24.04 -5.00 -4.43
CA ALA A 106 -24.83 -6.21 -4.58
C ALA A 106 -25.02 -6.95 -3.25
N VAL A 107 -24.03 -6.91 -2.33
CA VAL A 107 -24.18 -7.43 -0.94
C VAL A 107 -25.30 -6.68 -0.23
N ASP A 108 -25.26 -5.33 -0.21
CA ASP A 108 -26.31 -4.51 0.39
C ASP A 108 -27.68 -4.83 -0.20
N ALA A 109 -27.77 -4.88 -1.54
CA ALA A 109 -29.01 -5.17 -2.23
C ALA A 109 -29.56 -6.57 -1.92
N CYS A 110 -28.73 -7.61 -1.84
CA CYS A 110 -29.13 -8.96 -1.50
C CYS A 110 -29.57 -9.08 -0.03
N VAL A 111 -28.78 -8.57 0.92
CA VAL A 111 -29.11 -8.65 2.35
C VAL A 111 -30.35 -7.82 2.68
N VAL A 112 -30.45 -6.57 2.19
CA VAL A 112 -31.63 -5.72 2.44
C VAL A 112 -32.88 -6.29 1.79
N ARG A 113 -32.80 -6.88 0.59
CA ARG A 113 -33.96 -7.57 -0.02
C ARG A 113 -34.37 -8.81 0.79
N THR A 114 -33.41 -9.59 1.27
CA THR A 114 -33.64 -10.74 2.17
C THR A 114 -34.42 -10.30 3.41
N VAL A 115 -33.89 -9.29 4.13
CA VAL A 115 -34.51 -8.76 5.36
C VAL A 115 -35.89 -8.16 5.08
N ARG A 116 -36.10 -7.44 3.96
CA ARG A 116 -37.43 -6.90 3.58
C ARG A 116 -38.49 -7.96 3.28
N ARG A 117 -38.11 -9.22 3.02
CA ARG A 117 -39.07 -10.33 2.83
C ARG A 117 -39.45 -11.02 4.12
N ALA A 118 -38.61 -10.97 5.15
CA ALA A 118 -38.80 -11.63 6.43
C ALA A 118 -39.25 -10.69 7.56
N HIS A 119 -38.95 -9.39 7.46
CA HIS A 119 -39.12 -8.43 8.56
C HIS A 119 -39.68 -7.07 8.09
N PRO A 120 -40.25 -6.26 9.01
CA PRO A 120 -40.81 -4.95 8.68
C PRO A 120 -39.82 -3.99 8.01
N PRO A 121 -40.28 -3.03 7.17
CA PRO A 121 -39.41 -2.07 6.47
C PRO A 121 -38.49 -1.24 7.37
N ALA A 122 -38.85 -1.07 8.65
CA ALA A 122 -38.03 -0.37 9.63
C ALA A 122 -36.79 -1.17 10.07
N ALA A 123 -36.88 -2.51 10.16
CA ALA A 123 -35.73 -3.38 10.43
C ALA A 123 -34.76 -3.40 9.24
N ALA A 124 -35.29 -3.40 8.01
CA ALA A 124 -34.49 -3.30 6.79
C ALA A 124 -33.70 -1.97 6.70
N ARG A 125 -34.27 -0.84 7.17
CA ARG A 125 -33.55 0.44 7.25
C ARG A 125 -32.39 0.41 8.25
N ALA A 126 -32.61 -0.13 9.44
CA ALA A 126 -31.55 -0.31 10.43
C ALA A 126 -30.43 -1.24 9.91
N THR A 127 -30.80 -2.32 9.21
CA THR A 127 -29.85 -3.25 8.59
C THR A 127 -29.01 -2.58 7.50
N ALA A 128 -29.62 -1.74 6.65
CA ALA A 128 -28.89 -1.00 5.62
C ALA A 128 -27.85 -0.04 6.22
N LEU A 129 -28.18 0.66 7.31
CA LEU A 129 -27.21 1.51 8.03
C LEU A 129 -26.08 0.69 8.67
N LEU A 130 -26.40 -0.47 9.25
CA LEU A 130 -25.41 -1.38 9.84
C LEU A 130 -24.42 -1.91 8.79
N LEU A 131 -24.92 -2.35 7.63
CA LEU A 131 -24.07 -2.78 6.50
C LEU A 131 -23.22 -1.64 5.95
N ALA A 132 -23.82 -0.48 5.70
CA ALA A 132 -23.12 0.68 5.15
C ALA A 132 -22.02 1.23 6.07
N SER A 133 -22.18 1.08 7.39
CA SER A 133 -21.18 1.45 8.39
C SER A 133 -20.22 0.32 8.79
N SER A 134 -20.33 -0.87 8.20
CA SER A 134 -19.39 -1.98 8.43
C SER A 134 -18.08 -1.76 7.70
N HIS A 135 -16.94 -1.74 8.41
CA HIS A 135 -15.62 -1.64 7.79
C HIS A 135 -15.30 -2.87 6.92
N CYS A 136 -15.81 -4.06 7.27
CA CYS A 136 -15.71 -5.24 6.42
C CYS A 136 -16.34 -5.00 5.05
N LEU A 137 -17.51 -4.35 4.98
CA LEU A 137 -18.13 -4.04 3.69
C LEU A 137 -17.53 -2.80 3.02
N ALA A 138 -17.13 -1.79 3.80
CA ALA A 138 -16.64 -0.51 3.29
C ALA A 138 -15.15 -0.52 2.86
N VAL A 139 -14.37 -1.48 3.37
CA VAL A 139 -12.93 -1.61 3.11
C VAL A 139 -12.61 -2.99 2.53
N LEU A 140 -12.83 -4.08 3.29
CA LEU A 140 -12.39 -5.42 2.90
C LEU A 140 -13.13 -5.92 1.63
N CYS A 141 -14.45 -5.73 1.55
CA CYS A 141 -15.25 -6.16 0.39
C CYS A 141 -15.10 -5.26 -0.85
N CYS A 142 -14.49 -4.07 -0.72
CA CYS A 142 -14.17 -3.19 -1.84
C CYS A 142 -12.77 -3.43 -2.42
N ARG A 143 -12.05 -4.44 -1.90
CA ARG A 143 -10.75 -4.90 -2.36
C ARG A 143 -10.95 -6.22 -3.14
N PRO A 144 -10.24 -6.47 -4.25
CA PRO A 144 -10.45 -7.65 -5.13
C PRO A 144 -9.92 -8.97 -4.54
N PHE A 145 -10.37 -9.32 -3.33
CA PHE A 145 -10.14 -10.63 -2.73
C PHE A 145 -11.16 -11.66 -3.22
N ALA A 146 -10.73 -12.91 -3.41
CA ALA A 146 -11.62 -14.05 -3.57
C ALA A 146 -12.64 -14.15 -2.40
N ASN A 147 -12.22 -13.83 -1.18
CA ASN A 147 -13.08 -13.79 0.01
C ASN A 147 -14.17 -12.70 -0.06
N ALA A 148 -13.86 -11.54 -0.66
CA ALA A 148 -14.83 -10.46 -0.87
C ALA A 148 -15.90 -10.89 -1.90
N PHE A 149 -15.47 -11.50 -3.00
CA PHE A 149 -16.38 -12.05 -4.00
C PHE A 149 -17.24 -13.18 -3.42
N ALA A 150 -16.65 -14.12 -2.68
CA ALA A 150 -17.34 -15.18 -1.94
C ALA A 150 -18.39 -14.63 -0.95
N THR A 151 -18.12 -13.48 -0.32
CA THR A 151 -19.09 -12.78 0.55
C THR A 151 -20.31 -12.29 -0.24
N ALA A 152 -20.11 -11.75 -1.44
CA ALA A 152 -21.21 -11.35 -2.32
C ALA A 152 -22.01 -12.54 -2.86
N VAL A 153 -21.34 -13.65 -3.19
CA VAL A 153 -22.00 -14.90 -3.58
C VAL A 153 -22.84 -15.46 -2.43
N LEU A 154 -22.37 -15.45 -1.17
CA LEU A 154 -23.17 -15.93 -0.04
C LEU A 154 -24.40 -15.04 0.20
N ALA A 155 -24.25 -13.71 0.07
CA ALA A 155 -25.38 -12.79 0.14
C ALA A 155 -26.43 -13.09 -0.94
N ALA A 156 -26.00 -13.41 -2.18
CA ALA A 156 -26.89 -13.86 -3.24
C ALA A 156 -27.56 -15.21 -2.91
N CYS A 157 -26.83 -16.19 -2.36
CA CYS A 157 -27.41 -17.46 -1.91
C CYS A 157 -28.51 -17.27 -0.85
N LEU A 158 -28.33 -16.35 0.10
CA LEU A 158 -29.35 -16.01 1.11
C LEU A 158 -30.56 -15.28 0.51
N ASP A 159 -30.35 -14.38 -0.46
CA ASP A 159 -31.44 -13.74 -1.22
C ASP A 159 -32.26 -14.79 -1.97
N LEU A 160 -31.60 -15.69 -2.71
CA LEU A 160 -32.20 -16.80 -3.44
C LEU A 160 -32.97 -17.76 -2.51
N LEU A 161 -32.39 -18.14 -1.37
CA LEU A 161 -33.05 -18.95 -0.35
C LEU A 161 -34.35 -18.28 0.13
N SER A 162 -34.33 -16.96 0.36
CA SER A 162 -35.54 -16.22 0.76
C SER A 162 -36.60 -16.14 -0.34
N LEU A 163 -36.21 -16.17 -1.63
CA LEU A 163 -37.17 -16.31 -2.75
C LEU A 163 -37.84 -17.69 -2.73
N ILE A 164 -37.07 -18.76 -2.46
CA ILE A 164 -37.55 -20.13 -2.35
C ILE A 164 -38.49 -20.29 -1.14
N HIS A 165 -38.11 -19.72 0.01
CA HIS A 165 -38.89 -19.71 1.24
C HIS A 165 -40.23 -18.96 1.07
N ALA A 166 -40.24 -17.82 0.38
CA ALA A 166 -41.44 -17.03 0.10
C ALA A 166 -42.43 -17.68 -0.90
N ARG A 167 -42.14 -18.91 -1.39
CA ARG A 167 -43.02 -19.77 -2.22
C ARG A 167 -43.68 -19.12 -3.46
N ARG A 168 -43.20 -17.98 -3.95
CA ARG A 168 -43.81 -17.28 -5.10
C ARG A 168 -43.65 -18.10 -6.39
N ALA A 169 -44.74 -18.63 -6.91
CA ALA A 169 -44.77 -19.60 -8.01
C ALA A 169 -44.05 -19.15 -9.30
N ARG A 170 -44.04 -17.84 -9.60
CA ARG A 170 -43.35 -17.24 -10.77
C ARG A 170 -41.80 -17.28 -10.70
N ARG A 171 -41.18 -17.75 -9.60
CA ARG A 171 -39.72 -17.75 -9.38
C ARG A 171 -39.10 -19.15 -9.48
N TRP A 172 -39.37 -19.86 -10.57
CA TRP A 172 -38.84 -21.20 -10.81
C TRP A 172 -37.30 -21.22 -10.93
N TRP A 173 -36.73 -20.16 -11.51
CA TRP A 173 -35.28 -19.96 -11.69
C TRP A 173 -34.49 -19.86 -10.38
N ALA A 174 -35.13 -19.58 -9.23
CA ALA A 174 -34.42 -19.37 -7.97
C ALA A 174 -33.73 -20.64 -7.45
N ALA A 175 -34.24 -21.84 -7.78
CA ALA A 175 -33.60 -23.11 -7.44
C ALA A 175 -32.31 -23.36 -8.25
N PRO A 176 -32.30 -23.38 -9.59
CA PRO A 176 -31.06 -23.54 -10.36
C PRO A 176 -30.07 -22.41 -10.12
N ALA A 177 -30.53 -21.16 -9.94
CA ALA A 177 -29.65 -20.05 -9.60
C ALA A 177 -28.96 -20.23 -8.22
N LEU A 178 -29.63 -20.82 -7.22
CA LEU A 178 -29.01 -21.14 -5.94
C LEU A 178 -27.92 -22.22 -6.10
N GLY A 179 -28.18 -23.25 -6.92
CA GLY A 179 -27.18 -24.28 -7.23
C GLY A 179 -25.95 -23.68 -7.91
N ALA A 180 -26.17 -22.87 -8.95
CA ALA A 180 -25.11 -22.19 -9.68
C ALA A 180 -24.28 -21.25 -8.78
N ALA A 181 -24.93 -20.50 -7.88
CA ALA A 181 -24.25 -19.63 -6.92
C ALA A 181 -23.42 -20.44 -5.90
N LEU A 182 -23.92 -21.58 -5.42
CA LEU A 182 -23.18 -22.47 -4.52
C LEU A 182 -21.91 -23.04 -5.19
N ALA A 183 -22.02 -23.46 -6.45
CA ALA A 183 -20.87 -23.89 -7.25
C ALA A 183 -19.87 -22.73 -7.45
N LEU A 184 -20.34 -21.57 -7.92
CA LEU A 184 -19.50 -20.40 -8.17
C LEU A 184 -18.72 -19.97 -6.92
N GLY A 185 -19.37 -19.90 -5.75
CA GLY A 185 -18.71 -19.54 -4.50
C GLY A 185 -17.64 -20.55 -4.10
N THR A 186 -17.91 -21.84 -4.28
CA THR A 186 -16.97 -22.93 -3.96
C THR A 186 -15.74 -22.92 -4.85
N PHE A 187 -15.90 -22.65 -6.16
CA PHE A 187 -14.76 -22.46 -7.08
C PHE A 187 -14.02 -21.15 -6.82
N SER A 188 -14.71 -20.10 -6.35
CA SER A 188 -14.07 -18.82 -5.96
C SER A 188 -13.14 -19.02 -4.76
N HIS A 189 -13.55 -19.82 -3.78
CA HIS A 189 -12.75 -20.16 -2.62
C HIS A 189 -13.22 -21.49 -2.02
N VAL A 190 -12.35 -22.49 -1.88
CA VAL A 190 -12.75 -23.84 -1.40
C VAL A 190 -13.48 -23.79 -0.04
N THR A 191 -13.07 -22.88 0.85
CA THR A 191 -13.66 -22.71 2.18
C THR A 191 -15.09 -22.14 2.15
N PHE A 192 -15.54 -21.57 1.03
CA PHE A 192 -16.93 -21.13 0.85
C PHE A 192 -17.91 -22.30 1.01
N ALA A 193 -17.52 -23.53 0.68
CA ALA A 193 -18.38 -24.71 0.83
C ALA A 193 -18.93 -24.85 2.26
N ALA A 194 -18.14 -24.52 3.29
CA ALA A 194 -18.56 -24.55 4.69
C ALA A 194 -19.66 -23.52 5.01
N PHE A 195 -19.61 -22.34 4.39
CA PHE A 195 -20.65 -21.31 4.50
C PHE A 195 -21.88 -21.62 3.62
N GLY A 196 -21.66 -22.13 2.42
CA GLY A 196 -22.72 -22.41 1.44
C GLY A 196 -23.57 -23.63 1.77
N ALA A 197 -22.98 -24.70 2.32
CA ALA A 197 -23.67 -25.97 2.53
C ALA A 197 -24.94 -25.86 3.40
N PRO A 198 -24.97 -25.14 4.54
CA PRO A 198 -26.21 -24.94 5.31
C PRO A 198 -27.31 -24.21 4.54
N VAL A 199 -26.94 -23.25 3.67
CA VAL A 199 -27.88 -22.49 2.83
C VAL A 199 -28.46 -23.39 1.73
N GLY A 200 -27.61 -24.23 1.11
CA GLY A 200 -28.03 -25.24 0.12
C GLY A 200 -28.94 -26.30 0.73
N ALA A 201 -28.59 -26.83 1.90
CA ALA A 201 -29.38 -27.82 2.64
C ALA A 201 -30.76 -27.25 3.05
N ALA A 202 -30.81 -26.01 3.55
CA ALA A 202 -32.07 -25.32 3.82
C ALA A 202 -32.91 -25.11 2.55
N GLY A 203 -32.27 -24.78 1.42
CA GLY A 203 -32.91 -24.70 0.12
C GLY A 203 -33.55 -26.02 -0.29
N ALA A 204 -32.77 -27.12 -0.26
CA ALA A 204 -33.23 -28.46 -0.56
C ALA A 204 -34.40 -28.89 0.35
N ALA A 205 -34.31 -28.66 1.66
CA ALA A 205 -35.37 -28.97 2.62
C ALA A 205 -36.67 -28.17 2.37
N LEU A 206 -36.57 -26.90 1.95
CA LEU A 206 -37.72 -26.08 1.56
C LEU A 206 -38.34 -26.54 0.23
N LEU A 207 -37.54 -27.05 -0.70
CA LEU A 207 -38.02 -27.61 -1.98
C LEU A 207 -38.65 -29.01 -1.79
N TRP A 208 -38.09 -29.85 -0.92
CA TRP A 208 -38.63 -31.17 -0.56
C TRP A 208 -40.07 -31.07 -0.03
N ARG A 209 -40.34 -30.06 0.80
CA ARG A 209 -41.69 -29.75 1.34
C ARG A 209 -42.72 -29.41 0.26
N ARG A 210 -42.33 -29.13 -1.00
CA ARG A 210 -43.24 -28.87 -2.13
C ARG A 210 -43.74 -30.18 -2.74
N ARG A 211 -44.54 -30.96 -1.98
CA ARG A 211 -45.00 -32.35 -2.31
C ARG A 211 -45.13 -32.65 -3.82
N ARG A 212 -45.95 -31.90 -4.56
CA ARG A 212 -46.23 -32.12 -6.01
C ARG A 212 -45.07 -31.81 -6.98
N ARG A 213 -44.05 -31.05 -6.59
CA ARG A 213 -42.96 -30.59 -7.50
C ARG A 213 -41.54 -30.82 -6.93
N ARG A 214 -41.39 -31.59 -5.85
CA ARG A 214 -40.12 -31.78 -5.13
C ARG A 214 -38.96 -32.21 -6.04
N TRP A 215 -39.16 -33.27 -6.83
CA TRP A 215 -38.11 -33.84 -7.67
C TRP A 215 -37.67 -32.88 -8.79
N ARG A 216 -38.62 -32.30 -9.54
CA ARG A 216 -38.30 -31.29 -10.58
C ARG A 216 -37.56 -30.06 -10.00
N ALA A 217 -37.91 -29.62 -8.79
CA ALA A 217 -37.25 -28.48 -8.16
C ALA A 217 -35.86 -28.82 -7.59
N LEU A 218 -35.66 -30.02 -7.05
CA LEU A 218 -34.35 -30.50 -6.60
C LEU A 218 -33.42 -30.81 -7.77
N ALA A 219 -33.93 -31.42 -8.83
CA ALA A 219 -33.20 -31.61 -10.09
C ALA A 219 -32.78 -30.27 -10.70
N ALA A 220 -33.63 -29.24 -10.63
CA ALA A 220 -33.24 -27.90 -11.06
C ALA A 220 -32.14 -27.29 -10.17
N LEU A 221 -32.22 -27.44 -8.84
CA LEU A 221 -31.15 -27.02 -7.91
C LEU A 221 -29.81 -27.71 -8.23
N ALA A 222 -29.81 -29.05 -8.35
CA ALA A 222 -28.63 -29.84 -8.65
C ALA A 222 -28.07 -29.52 -10.04
N GLY A 223 -28.92 -29.50 -11.08
CA GLY A 223 -28.55 -29.20 -12.46
C GLY A 223 -27.96 -27.80 -12.64
N GLY A 224 -28.47 -26.79 -11.92
CA GLY A 224 -27.86 -25.45 -11.91
C GLY A 224 -26.46 -25.43 -11.31
N GLY A 225 -26.22 -26.21 -10.24
CA GLY A 225 -24.89 -26.38 -9.66
C GLY A 225 -23.93 -27.16 -10.57
N ALA A 226 -24.40 -28.26 -11.15
CA ALA A 226 -23.62 -29.09 -12.07
C ALA A 226 -23.23 -28.30 -13.34
N ALA A 227 -24.16 -27.57 -13.96
CA ALA A 227 -23.89 -26.75 -15.14
C ALA A 227 -22.89 -25.62 -14.86
N ALA A 228 -22.97 -24.98 -13.69
CA ALA A 228 -22.00 -23.97 -13.29
C ALA A 228 -20.60 -24.56 -13.02
N ALA A 229 -20.52 -25.69 -12.30
CA ALA A 229 -19.25 -26.38 -12.07
C ALA A 229 -18.62 -26.86 -13.38
N ALA A 230 -19.41 -27.43 -14.28
CA ALA A 230 -19.03 -27.81 -15.64
C ALA A 230 -18.44 -26.64 -16.43
N ALA A 231 -19.12 -25.49 -16.46
CA ALA A 231 -18.63 -24.28 -17.14
C ALA A 231 -17.32 -23.73 -16.53
N LEU A 232 -17.17 -23.80 -15.21
CA LEU A 232 -15.96 -23.35 -14.51
C LEU A 232 -14.77 -24.28 -14.75
N VAL A 233 -14.98 -25.60 -14.74
CA VAL A 233 -13.95 -26.59 -15.15
C VAL A 233 -13.58 -26.41 -16.62
N ALA A 234 -14.53 -26.09 -17.50
CA ALA A 234 -14.23 -25.78 -18.90
C ALA A 234 -13.33 -24.53 -19.02
N ALA A 235 -13.70 -23.45 -18.33
CA ALA A 235 -12.94 -22.19 -18.32
C ALA A 235 -11.52 -22.38 -17.77
N ASP A 236 -11.37 -23.14 -16.68
CA ASP A 236 -10.06 -23.47 -16.11
C ASP A 236 -9.24 -24.33 -17.09
N SER A 237 -9.84 -25.35 -17.69
CA SER A 237 -9.16 -26.24 -18.64
C SER A 237 -8.68 -25.51 -19.90
N LEU A 238 -9.48 -24.56 -20.40
CA LEU A 238 -9.09 -23.69 -21.51
C LEU A 238 -7.98 -22.71 -21.10
N TYR A 239 -8.04 -22.11 -19.91
CA TYR A 239 -7.00 -21.18 -19.44
C TYR A 239 -5.65 -21.87 -19.23
N TYR A 240 -5.65 -23.06 -18.63
CA TYR A 240 -4.43 -23.83 -18.33
C TYR A 240 -3.95 -24.70 -19.50
N GLY A 241 -4.71 -24.80 -20.59
CA GLY A 241 -4.37 -25.62 -21.77
C GLY A 241 -4.31 -27.12 -21.48
N ARG A 242 -5.10 -27.61 -20.51
CA ARG A 242 -5.11 -29.01 -20.05
C ARG A 242 -6.52 -29.44 -19.69
N VAL A 243 -6.97 -30.61 -20.15
CA VAL A 243 -8.33 -31.10 -19.94
C VAL A 243 -8.30 -32.48 -19.26
N PRO A 244 -9.05 -32.70 -18.16
CA PRO A 244 -9.68 -31.71 -17.31
C PRO A 244 -8.67 -31.06 -16.35
N THR A 245 -8.70 -29.74 -16.18
CA THR A 245 -8.03 -29.09 -15.05
C THR A 245 -8.99 -28.92 -13.88
N LEU A 246 -8.60 -29.37 -12.69
CA LEU A 246 -9.45 -29.38 -11.49
C LEU A 246 -8.81 -28.60 -10.31
N PRO A 247 -8.70 -27.25 -10.37
CA PRO A 247 -7.96 -26.49 -9.37
C PRO A 247 -8.55 -26.59 -7.97
N LEU A 248 -9.88 -26.74 -7.87
CA LEU A 248 -10.59 -26.93 -6.60
C LEU A 248 -10.10 -28.17 -5.83
N LEU A 249 -9.91 -29.29 -6.52
CA LEU A 249 -9.42 -30.54 -5.91
C LEU A 249 -7.93 -30.43 -5.55
N ASN A 250 -7.13 -29.80 -6.41
CA ASN A 250 -5.73 -29.51 -6.10
C ASN A 250 -5.59 -28.60 -4.87
N ASN A 251 -6.46 -27.58 -4.74
CA ASN A 251 -6.50 -26.67 -3.59
C ASN A 251 -6.86 -27.40 -2.30
N ALA A 252 -7.87 -28.29 -2.35
CA ALA A 252 -8.26 -29.11 -1.21
C ALA A 252 -7.12 -30.05 -0.77
N ARG A 253 -6.45 -30.71 -1.72
CA ARG A 253 -5.27 -31.56 -1.45
C ARG A 253 -4.10 -30.77 -0.87
N TYR A 254 -3.80 -29.59 -1.43
CA TYR A 254 -2.74 -28.70 -0.96
C TYR A 254 -2.96 -28.27 0.50
N ASN A 255 -4.18 -27.87 0.85
CA ASN A 255 -4.54 -27.41 2.21
C ASN A 255 -4.77 -28.55 3.21
N ALA A 256 -4.91 -29.81 2.77
CA ALA A 256 -4.94 -30.97 3.66
C ALA A 256 -3.54 -31.35 4.18
N ASP A 257 -2.49 -30.99 3.44
CA ASP A 257 -1.10 -31.28 3.79
C ASP A 257 -0.54 -30.24 4.77
N ARG A 258 -0.26 -30.71 6.00
CA ARG A 258 0.26 -29.88 7.10
C ARG A 258 1.66 -29.32 6.83
N ALA A 259 2.47 -29.95 5.97
CA ALA A 259 3.79 -29.43 5.61
C ALA A 259 3.64 -28.17 4.74
N ASN A 260 2.71 -28.16 3.79
CA ASN A 260 2.37 -26.96 3.02
C ASN A 260 1.79 -25.85 3.94
N LEU A 261 0.89 -26.20 4.87
CA LEU A 261 0.35 -25.22 5.82
C LEU A 261 1.41 -24.63 6.77
N ALA A 262 2.42 -25.40 7.16
CA ALA A 262 3.49 -24.91 8.03
C ALA A 262 4.29 -23.77 7.38
N ALA A 263 4.44 -23.78 6.05
CA ALA A 263 5.08 -22.71 5.29
C ALA A 263 4.29 -21.38 5.35
N HIS A 264 2.99 -21.41 5.63
CA HIS A 264 2.13 -20.22 5.81
C HIS A 264 1.86 -19.89 7.29
N GLY A 265 2.48 -20.62 8.21
CA GLY A 265 2.27 -20.49 9.64
C GLY A 265 1.10 -21.34 10.17
N LEU A 266 1.38 -22.04 11.27
CA LEU A 266 0.38 -22.78 12.04
C LEU A 266 -0.16 -21.92 13.18
N HIS A 267 -1.47 -21.97 13.39
CA HIS A 267 -2.20 -21.20 14.38
C HIS A 267 -3.00 -22.12 15.32
N PRO A 268 -3.26 -21.69 16.57
CA PRO A 268 -4.12 -22.44 17.47
C PRO A 268 -5.56 -22.42 16.96
N ARG A 269 -6.27 -23.56 17.11
CA ARG A 269 -7.64 -23.73 16.57
C ARG A 269 -8.64 -22.67 17.03
N TRP A 270 -8.42 -22.03 18.18
CA TRP A 270 -9.27 -20.98 18.72
C TRP A 270 -9.09 -19.59 18.08
N LEU A 271 -8.04 -19.36 17.27
CA LEU A 271 -7.70 -18.01 16.76
C LEU A 271 -8.85 -17.38 15.97
N HIS A 272 -9.56 -18.17 15.17
CA HIS A 272 -10.74 -17.70 14.45
C HIS A 272 -11.87 -17.22 15.37
N ALA A 273 -12.20 -17.98 16.42
CA ALA A 273 -13.26 -17.64 17.35
C ALA A 273 -12.91 -16.47 18.27
N ALA A 274 -11.71 -16.47 18.84
CA ALA A 274 -11.32 -15.50 19.88
C ALA A 274 -10.70 -14.20 19.35
N VAL A 275 -10.16 -14.20 18.13
CA VAL A 275 -9.48 -13.02 17.55
C VAL A 275 -10.10 -12.63 16.22
N SER A 276 -10.20 -13.55 15.24
CA SER A 276 -10.63 -13.19 13.88
C SER A 276 -12.06 -12.63 13.83
N LEU A 277 -13.03 -13.33 14.42
CA LEU A 277 -14.43 -12.84 14.50
C LEU A 277 -14.51 -11.48 15.21
N PRO A 278 -13.93 -11.29 16.42
CA PRO A 278 -13.91 -9.98 17.09
C PRO A 278 -13.29 -8.86 16.26
N THR A 279 -12.18 -9.10 15.56
CA THR A 279 -11.53 -8.10 14.68
C THR A 279 -12.40 -7.68 13.51
N LEU A 280 -13.22 -8.58 12.95
CA LEU A 280 -14.09 -8.30 11.79
C LEU A 280 -15.45 -7.71 12.17
N PHE A 281 -16.05 -8.19 13.26
CA PHE A 281 -17.47 -7.95 13.56
C PHE A 281 -17.72 -7.30 14.92
N GLY A 282 -16.75 -7.32 15.84
CA GLY A 282 -16.77 -6.57 17.11
C GLY A 282 -18.14 -6.58 17.81
N PRO A 283 -18.78 -5.41 18.04
CA PRO A 283 -20.06 -5.31 18.74
C PRO A 283 -21.22 -6.14 18.15
N LEU A 284 -21.20 -6.48 16.85
CA LEU A 284 -22.25 -7.30 16.23
C LEU A 284 -22.29 -8.73 16.81
N LEU A 285 -21.15 -9.25 17.28
CA LEU A 285 -21.10 -10.54 17.98
C LEU A 285 -21.84 -10.52 19.31
N LEU A 286 -21.76 -9.41 20.05
CA LEU A 286 -22.50 -9.23 21.30
C LEU A 286 -24.01 -9.19 21.04
N LEU A 287 -24.43 -8.56 19.94
CA LEU A 287 -25.85 -8.56 19.53
C LEU A 287 -26.32 -9.96 19.11
N ALA A 288 -25.48 -10.73 18.40
CA ALA A 288 -25.76 -12.11 18.02
C ALA A 288 -25.85 -13.04 19.25
N ALA A 289 -24.91 -12.95 20.19
CA ALA A 289 -24.91 -13.72 21.43
C ALA A 289 -26.13 -13.40 22.30
N ALA A 290 -26.46 -12.12 22.49
CA ALA A 290 -27.65 -11.70 23.24
C ALA A 290 -28.95 -12.18 22.56
N GLY A 291 -28.99 -12.20 21.22
CA GLY A 291 -30.10 -12.75 20.44
C GLY A 291 -30.26 -14.25 20.60
N ALA A 292 -29.16 -15.02 20.50
CA ALA A 292 -29.14 -16.47 20.70
C ALA A 292 -29.56 -16.85 22.14
N TRP A 293 -29.04 -16.15 23.14
CA TRP A 293 -29.38 -16.36 24.56
C TRP A 293 -30.87 -16.07 24.85
N ARG A 294 -31.42 -15.00 24.27
CA ARG A 294 -32.87 -14.71 24.32
C ARG A 294 -33.71 -15.78 23.63
N HIS A 295 -33.22 -16.37 22.54
CA HIS A 295 -33.92 -17.46 21.87
C HIS A 295 -33.91 -18.74 22.73
N ALA A 296 -32.76 -19.09 23.32
CA ALA A 296 -32.59 -20.26 24.17
C ALA A 296 -33.41 -20.20 25.47
N ARG A 297 -33.59 -19.02 26.06
CA ARG A 297 -34.43 -18.84 27.27
C ARG A 297 -35.94 -18.80 27.01
N GLY A 298 -36.36 -18.81 25.74
CA GLY A 298 -37.76 -18.65 25.35
C GLY A 298 -38.31 -17.22 25.59
N PRO A 299 -39.53 -16.93 25.13
CA PRO A 299 -40.18 -15.66 25.40
C PRO A 299 -40.54 -15.52 26.89
N PRO A 300 -40.45 -14.31 27.49
CA PRO A 300 -40.88 -14.08 28.87
C PRO A 300 -42.37 -14.42 29.04
N ARG A 301 -42.71 -15.15 30.10
CA ARG A 301 -43.97 -15.90 30.22
C ARG A 301 -45.25 -15.04 30.22
N ALA A 302 -45.18 -13.76 30.60
CA ALA A 302 -46.36 -12.99 31.07
C ALA A 302 -47.01 -11.98 30.10
N ALA A 303 -46.25 -11.22 29.29
CA ALA A 303 -46.70 -9.87 28.90
C ALA A 303 -47.43 -9.69 27.54
N ASP A 304 -47.45 -10.69 26.65
CA ASP A 304 -48.06 -10.51 25.32
C ASP A 304 -48.78 -11.78 24.88
N ARG A 305 -50.11 -11.78 24.96
CA ARG A 305 -51.00 -12.84 24.43
C ARG A 305 -51.59 -12.47 23.06
N GLY A 306 -51.63 -11.19 22.68
CA GLY A 306 -52.20 -10.70 21.42
C GLY A 306 -51.29 -10.93 20.21
N SER A 307 -49.99 -10.63 20.34
CA SER A 307 -48.99 -10.86 19.28
C SER A 307 -48.77 -12.35 18.95
N ARG A 308 -49.13 -13.26 19.87
CA ARG A 308 -48.91 -14.70 19.73
C ARG A 308 -49.63 -15.36 18.55
N ALA A 309 -50.66 -14.73 17.95
CA ALA A 309 -51.32 -15.29 16.77
C ALA A 309 -50.48 -15.09 15.49
N ALA A 310 -49.77 -13.97 15.36
CA ALA A 310 -48.97 -13.66 14.17
C ALA A 310 -47.57 -14.33 14.19
N ASP A 311 -46.91 -14.36 15.34
CA ASP A 311 -45.49 -14.80 15.43
C ASP A 311 -45.32 -16.33 15.48
N ARG A 312 -46.36 -17.08 15.87
CA ARG A 312 -46.31 -18.57 15.95
C ARG A 312 -46.26 -19.27 14.58
N GLY A 313 -46.55 -18.59 13.48
CA GLY A 313 -46.73 -19.19 12.15
C GLY A 313 -45.48 -19.37 11.29
N SER A 314 -44.39 -18.62 11.51
CA SER A 314 -43.25 -18.59 10.60
C SER A 314 -41.92 -18.85 11.31
N ARG A 315 -41.47 -20.12 11.29
CA ARG A 315 -40.05 -20.42 11.51
C ARG A 315 -39.24 -19.71 10.41
N ASP A 316 -38.43 -18.74 10.79
CA ASP A 316 -37.54 -18.02 9.90
C ASP A 316 -36.37 -18.92 9.45
N TYR A 317 -36.66 -19.81 8.49
CA TYR A 317 -35.70 -20.75 7.91
C TYR A 317 -34.50 -20.02 7.27
N VAL A 318 -34.67 -18.76 6.87
CA VAL A 318 -33.59 -17.97 6.26
C VAL A 318 -32.62 -17.50 7.33
N ALA A 319 -33.11 -16.91 8.43
CA ALA A 319 -32.24 -16.55 9.57
C ALA A 319 -31.59 -17.78 10.21
N ALA A 320 -32.31 -18.91 10.31
CA ALA A 320 -31.74 -20.16 10.81
C ALA A 320 -30.61 -20.70 9.92
N ALA A 321 -30.80 -20.71 8.59
CA ALA A 321 -29.76 -21.10 7.64
C ALA A 321 -28.57 -20.12 7.64
N ALA A 322 -28.82 -18.82 7.84
CA ALA A 322 -27.80 -17.80 7.95
C ALA A 322 -26.94 -17.97 9.23
N ALA A 323 -27.58 -18.28 10.37
CA ALA A 323 -26.87 -18.61 11.61
C ALA A 323 -26.06 -19.91 11.49
N ALA A 324 -26.64 -20.95 10.89
CA ALA A 324 -25.95 -22.21 10.63
C ALA A 324 -24.75 -22.02 9.67
N SER A 325 -24.89 -21.19 8.63
CA SER A 325 -23.80 -20.81 7.72
C SER A 325 -22.60 -20.19 8.47
N VAL A 326 -22.84 -19.26 9.40
CA VAL A 326 -21.78 -18.69 10.25
C VAL A 326 -21.15 -19.74 11.17
N ALA A 327 -21.97 -20.59 11.81
CA ALA A 327 -21.49 -21.61 12.73
C ALA A 327 -20.66 -22.71 12.03
N THR A 328 -21.14 -23.26 10.91
CA THR A 328 -20.42 -24.26 10.11
C THR A 328 -19.16 -23.68 9.50
N GLY A 329 -19.21 -22.46 8.94
CA GLY A 329 -18.03 -21.76 8.46
C GLY A 329 -16.97 -21.60 9.55
N LEU A 330 -17.35 -21.05 10.71
CA LEU A 330 -16.45 -20.93 11.85
C LEU A 330 -15.85 -22.28 12.27
N ALA A 331 -16.67 -23.31 12.47
CA ALA A 331 -16.21 -24.60 12.95
C ALA A 331 -15.23 -25.29 11.98
N VAL A 332 -15.55 -25.34 10.68
CA VAL A 332 -14.72 -25.97 9.66
C VAL A 332 -13.40 -25.23 9.48
N LEU A 333 -13.43 -23.89 9.39
CA LEU A 333 -12.21 -23.11 9.22
C LEU A 333 -11.35 -23.12 10.50
N SER A 334 -11.96 -23.20 11.69
CA SER A 334 -11.22 -23.34 12.96
C SER A 334 -10.52 -24.68 13.13
N ALA A 335 -10.96 -25.73 12.40
CA ALA A 335 -10.30 -27.03 12.40
C ALA A 335 -8.99 -27.01 11.59
N VAL A 336 -8.89 -26.14 10.57
CA VAL A 336 -7.69 -25.96 9.74
C VAL A 336 -6.61 -25.24 10.56
N PRO A 337 -5.36 -25.74 10.59
CA PRO A 337 -4.26 -25.11 11.33
C PRO A 337 -3.86 -23.72 10.82
N HIS A 338 -4.01 -23.43 9.54
CA HIS A 338 -3.73 -22.10 8.98
C HIS A 338 -5.01 -21.25 9.02
N GLN A 339 -4.95 -20.06 9.65
CA GLN A 339 -6.13 -19.27 10.00
C GLN A 339 -5.90 -17.78 9.78
N GLU A 340 -6.67 -17.19 8.86
CA GLU A 340 -6.62 -15.77 8.55
C GLU A 340 -7.98 -15.07 8.65
N PRO A 341 -8.08 -13.89 9.28
CA PRO A 341 -9.37 -13.21 9.43
C PRO A 341 -10.13 -13.01 8.10
N ARG A 342 -9.45 -12.75 6.98
CA ARG A 342 -10.15 -12.59 5.68
C ARG A 342 -10.96 -13.82 5.25
N PHE A 343 -10.62 -15.04 5.69
CA PHE A 343 -11.38 -16.25 5.36
C PHE A 343 -12.77 -16.28 6.02
N LEU A 344 -12.98 -15.52 7.10
CA LEU A 344 -14.29 -15.36 7.76
C LEU A 344 -15.13 -14.22 7.19
N ALA A 345 -14.65 -13.46 6.18
CA ALA A 345 -15.43 -12.39 5.56
C ALA A 345 -16.83 -12.85 5.05
N PRO A 346 -17.00 -14.06 4.47
CA PRO A 346 -18.32 -14.57 4.10
C PRO A 346 -19.31 -14.71 5.26
N ALA A 347 -18.87 -14.73 6.52
CA ALA A 347 -19.76 -14.74 7.67
C ALA A 347 -20.63 -13.46 7.77
N LEU A 348 -20.20 -12.33 7.19
CA LEU A 348 -20.87 -11.03 7.32
C LEU A 348 -22.38 -11.07 6.94
N PRO A 349 -22.79 -11.44 5.72
CA PRO A 349 -24.21 -11.49 5.36
C PRO A 349 -24.99 -12.53 6.19
N GLY A 350 -24.38 -13.65 6.56
CA GLY A 350 -25.00 -14.66 7.42
C GLY A 350 -25.32 -14.10 8.81
N LEU A 351 -24.34 -13.45 9.43
CA LEU A 351 -24.46 -12.83 10.75
C LEU A 351 -25.53 -11.72 10.74
N VAL A 352 -25.47 -10.81 9.75
CA VAL A 352 -26.41 -9.70 9.61
C VAL A 352 -27.84 -10.17 9.32
N VAL A 353 -28.05 -11.24 8.54
CA VAL A 353 -29.39 -11.83 8.33
C VAL A 353 -29.90 -12.50 9.61
N ALA A 354 -29.04 -13.26 10.31
CA ALA A 354 -29.41 -13.91 11.57
C ALA A 354 -29.83 -12.90 12.66
N THR A 355 -29.17 -11.73 12.72
CA THR A 355 -29.45 -10.69 13.72
C THR A 355 -30.50 -9.64 13.32
N ALA A 356 -31.05 -9.72 12.11
CA ALA A 356 -31.85 -8.66 11.49
C ALA A 356 -33.04 -8.16 12.33
N ARG A 357 -33.70 -9.07 13.07
CA ARG A 357 -34.81 -8.77 13.97
C ARG A 357 -34.44 -7.84 15.14
N TRP A 358 -33.17 -7.82 15.56
CA TRP A 358 -32.70 -7.04 16.70
C TRP A 358 -32.09 -5.69 16.32
N HIS A 359 -31.75 -5.43 15.05
CA HIS A 359 -31.06 -4.20 14.63
C HIS A 359 -31.82 -2.92 15.04
N ARG A 360 -33.13 -2.85 14.78
CA ARG A 360 -33.96 -1.68 15.17
C ARG A 360 -34.07 -1.51 16.69
N ALA A 361 -34.04 -2.60 17.44
CA ALA A 361 -34.16 -2.62 18.89
C ALA A 361 -32.81 -2.52 19.62
N ALA A 362 -31.70 -2.43 18.89
CA ALA A 362 -30.37 -2.33 19.48
C ALA A 362 -30.20 -0.97 20.20
N PRO A 363 -29.72 -0.96 21.46
CA PRO A 363 -29.68 0.26 22.28
C PRO A 363 -28.64 1.26 21.75
N ARG A 364 -28.78 2.55 22.08
CA ARG A 364 -27.86 3.63 21.64
C ARG A 364 -26.38 3.29 21.89
N ARG A 365 -26.06 2.66 23.02
CA ARG A 365 -24.69 2.19 23.35
C ARG A 365 -24.09 1.20 22.34
N PHE A 366 -24.93 0.32 21.75
CA PHE A 366 -24.47 -0.57 20.68
C PHE A 366 -24.08 0.22 19.43
N TRP A 367 -24.91 1.18 19.00
CA TRP A 367 -24.65 1.98 17.80
C TRP A 367 -23.42 2.87 17.95
N VAL A 368 -23.18 3.45 19.14
CA VAL A 368 -21.95 4.22 19.43
C VAL A 368 -20.73 3.32 19.37
N ALA A 369 -20.74 2.15 20.03
CA ALA A 369 -19.64 1.20 20.00
C ALA A 369 -19.38 0.65 18.59
N TRP A 370 -20.45 0.35 17.83
CA TRP A 370 -20.39 -0.10 16.44
C TRP A 370 -19.77 0.94 15.52
N ALA A 371 -20.18 2.21 15.62
CA ALA A 371 -19.63 3.30 14.83
C ALA A 371 -18.14 3.53 15.17
N ALA A 372 -17.79 3.59 16.45
CA ALA A 372 -16.41 3.78 16.89
C ALA A 372 -15.48 2.64 16.44
N PHE A 373 -15.91 1.39 16.63
CA PHE A 373 -15.17 0.19 16.19
C PHE A 373 -14.92 0.21 14.68
N ASN A 374 -15.97 0.42 13.87
CA ASN A 374 -15.82 0.42 12.41
C ASN A 374 -15.04 1.63 11.89
N ALA A 375 -15.15 2.81 12.52
CA ALA A 375 -14.32 3.96 12.17
C ALA A 375 -12.83 3.68 12.46
N ALA A 376 -12.51 3.08 13.61
CA ALA A 376 -11.14 2.68 13.94
C ALA A 376 -10.59 1.65 12.95
N CYS A 377 -11.31 0.55 12.68
CA CYS A 377 -10.88 -0.46 11.73
C CYS A 377 -10.80 0.09 10.28
N ALA A 378 -11.70 0.99 9.87
CA ALA A 378 -11.65 1.65 8.58
C ALA A 378 -10.44 2.59 8.43
N LEU A 379 -10.04 3.31 9.48
CA LEU A 379 -8.81 4.10 9.49
C LEU A 379 -7.57 3.19 9.40
N VAL A 380 -7.54 2.14 10.22
CA VAL A 380 -6.41 1.21 10.32
C VAL A 380 -6.18 0.47 8.99
N PHE A 381 -7.17 -0.25 8.47
CA PHE A 381 -7.03 -1.09 7.27
C PHE A 381 -7.36 -0.36 5.96
N GLY A 382 -8.16 0.71 6.03
CA GLY A 382 -8.61 1.48 4.87
C GLY A 382 -7.84 2.77 4.62
N VAL A 383 -6.92 3.20 5.50
CA VAL A 383 -6.13 4.44 5.29
C VAL A 383 -4.64 4.28 5.56
N VAL A 384 -4.23 3.69 6.68
CA VAL A 384 -2.80 3.74 7.10
C VAL A 384 -1.98 2.47 6.84
N HIS A 385 -2.59 1.28 6.90
CA HIS A 385 -1.85 0.03 6.79
C HIS A 385 -1.23 -0.14 5.39
N GLN A 386 0.10 -0.28 5.38
CA GLN A 386 0.96 -0.46 4.20
C GLN A 386 0.75 0.57 3.06
N ALA A 387 0.06 1.69 3.33
CA ALA A 387 -0.52 2.57 2.31
C ALA A 387 0.50 3.29 1.40
N GLY A 388 1.76 3.35 1.78
CA GLY A 388 2.84 3.87 0.94
C GLY A 388 3.21 3.03 -0.28
N VAL A 389 2.86 1.73 -0.35
CA VAL A 389 3.38 0.83 -1.41
C VAL A 389 2.93 1.26 -2.81
N VAL A 390 1.63 1.50 -3.03
CA VAL A 390 1.14 1.94 -4.34
C VAL A 390 1.66 3.34 -4.74
N PRO A 391 1.68 4.35 -3.84
CA PRO A 391 2.37 5.63 -4.09
C PRO A 391 3.85 5.48 -4.46
N ALA A 392 4.59 4.58 -3.81
CA ALA A 392 5.99 4.31 -4.14
C ALA A 392 6.13 3.67 -5.52
N LEU A 393 5.28 2.71 -5.88
CA LEU A 393 5.23 2.17 -7.24
C LEU A 393 4.82 3.21 -8.28
N ALA A 394 3.92 4.14 -7.94
CA ALA A 394 3.56 5.26 -8.81
C ALA A 394 4.68 6.30 -8.96
N PHE A 395 5.55 6.47 -7.95
CA PHE A 395 6.81 7.20 -8.11
C PHE A 395 7.77 6.43 -9.03
N VAL A 396 8.02 5.14 -8.78
CA VAL A 396 8.92 4.30 -9.59
C VAL A 396 8.48 4.27 -11.05
N ALA A 397 7.21 3.96 -11.36
CA ALA A 397 6.69 3.90 -12.72
C ALA A 397 6.93 5.21 -13.50
N ARG A 398 6.57 6.36 -12.90
CA ARG A 398 6.75 7.69 -13.50
C ARG A 398 8.22 8.14 -13.64
N THR A 399 9.15 7.49 -12.96
CA THR A 399 10.57 7.86 -12.94
C THR A 399 11.49 6.83 -13.58
N SER A 400 10.98 5.65 -13.95
CA SER A 400 11.77 4.47 -14.33
C SER A 400 11.25 3.69 -15.54
N ALA A 401 9.94 3.73 -15.85
CA ALA A 401 9.37 2.95 -16.94
C ALA A 401 9.55 3.67 -18.30
N LEU A 402 9.68 2.90 -19.39
CA LEU A 402 9.93 3.40 -20.75
C LEU A 402 9.00 4.55 -21.15
N ASP A 403 7.70 4.37 -21.01
CA ASP A 403 6.66 5.33 -21.41
C ASP A 403 6.62 6.59 -20.50
N ALA A 404 7.60 6.77 -19.62
CA ALA A 404 7.68 7.89 -18.69
C ALA A 404 9.03 8.58 -18.65
N VAL A 405 10.08 8.11 -19.33
CA VAL A 405 11.46 8.61 -19.12
C VAL A 405 12.26 8.75 -20.42
N ARG A 406 13.01 9.85 -20.55
CA ARG A 406 14.06 10.06 -21.56
C ARG A 406 15.41 10.21 -20.87
N CYS A 407 16.46 9.61 -21.42
CA CYS A 407 17.80 9.63 -20.81
C CYS A 407 18.86 10.12 -21.80
N HIS A 408 19.74 11.01 -21.33
CA HIS A 408 20.81 11.62 -22.10
C HIS A 408 22.15 11.39 -21.37
N ALA A 409 23.24 11.15 -22.12
CA ALA A 409 24.56 11.01 -21.53
C ALA A 409 25.00 12.31 -20.82
N ALA A 410 25.65 12.21 -19.66
CA ALA A 410 26.19 13.39 -18.99
C ALA A 410 27.48 13.87 -19.71
N PRO A 411 27.62 15.16 -20.08
CA PRO A 411 28.74 15.63 -20.92
C PRO A 411 30.18 15.52 -20.34
N ALA A 412 30.39 14.82 -19.22
CA ALA A 412 31.69 14.76 -18.54
C ALA A 412 31.95 13.43 -17.79
N LEU A 413 31.00 12.49 -17.78
CA LEU A 413 31.07 11.24 -17.00
C LEU A 413 30.35 10.11 -17.78
N PRO A 414 30.70 8.83 -17.55
CA PRO A 414 30.07 7.72 -18.27
C PRO A 414 28.59 7.54 -17.92
N ASP A 415 28.13 8.09 -16.79
CA ASP A 415 26.76 7.97 -16.31
C ASP A 415 25.78 8.86 -17.12
N ALA A 416 24.51 8.47 -17.21
CA ALA A 416 23.47 9.25 -17.90
C ALA A 416 22.50 9.91 -16.92
N VAL A 417 21.83 10.95 -17.39
CA VAL A 417 20.77 11.68 -16.69
C VAL A 417 19.43 11.39 -17.36
N CYS A 418 18.51 10.86 -16.58
CA CYS A 418 17.15 10.52 -16.97
C CYS A 418 16.15 11.56 -16.44
N ARG A 419 15.25 12.02 -17.31
CA ARG A 419 14.18 12.98 -17.03
C ARG A 419 12.81 12.35 -17.32
N PRO A 420 11.76 12.68 -16.55
CA PRO A 420 10.39 12.37 -16.94
C PRO A 420 10.06 12.96 -18.32
N ALA A 421 9.54 12.15 -19.24
CA ALA A 421 9.22 12.55 -20.61
C ALA A 421 7.75 12.98 -20.73
N ALA A 422 7.49 14.09 -21.44
CA ALA A 422 6.12 14.54 -21.67
C ALA A 422 5.37 13.58 -22.62
N ALA A 423 4.04 13.77 -22.74
CA ALA A 423 3.22 12.93 -23.61
C ALA A 423 3.67 13.02 -25.08
N ALA A 424 3.87 14.25 -25.57
CA ALA A 424 4.27 14.55 -26.94
C ALA A 424 5.69 14.09 -27.29
N ASP A 425 6.62 14.12 -26.33
CA ASP A 425 8.02 13.78 -26.55
C ASP A 425 8.23 12.34 -27.04
N LEU A 426 7.49 11.38 -26.50
CA LEU A 426 7.70 9.96 -26.80
C LEU A 426 7.28 9.57 -28.22
N ALA A 427 6.41 10.34 -28.89
CA ALA A 427 6.05 10.10 -30.29
C ALA A 427 7.20 10.40 -31.27
N ALA A 428 8.12 11.29 -30.89
CA ALA A 428 9.30 11.65 -31.66
C ALA A 428 10.55 10.82 -31.30
N ALA A 429 10.45 9.87 -30.36
CA ALA A 429 11.57 9.05 -29.93
C ALA A 429 11.62 7.72 -30.71
N GLY A 430 12.49 7.66 -31.71
CA GLY A 430 12.85 6.39 -32.35
C GLY A 430 13.44 5.38 -31.36
N SER A 431 13.44 4.10 -31.72
CA SER A 431 13.81 2.95 -30.88
C SER A 431 15.28 2.90 -30.39
N ALA A 432 16.11 3.88 -30.77
CA ALA A 432 17.55 3.95 -30.51
C ALA A 432 17.94 4.72 -29.23
N GLY A 433 17.18 4.54 -28.15
CA GLY A 433 17.51 5.12 -26.83
C GLY A 433 18.49 4.26 -26.02
N PRO A 434 19.29 4.85 -25.10
CA PRO A 434 20.16 4.08 -24.20
C PRO A 434 19.34 3.12 -23.32
N ARG A 435 19.85 1.90 -23.10
CA ARG A 435 19.15 0.89 -22.29
C ARG A 435 19.30 1.18 -20.79
N VAL A 436 18.20 1.24 -20.06
CA VAL A 436 18.13 1.57 -18.63
C VAL A 436 17.49 0.47 -17.80
N HIS A 437 18.21 -0.09 -16.84
CA HIS A 437 17.69 -1.01 -15.83
C HIS A 437 17.49 -0.28 -14.51
N THR A 438 16.29 -0.39 -13.92
CA THR A 438 16.04 0.03 -12.54
C THR A 438 15.70 -1.18 -11.69
N ALA A 439 16.66 -1.63 -10.87
CA ALA A 439 16.41 -2.57 -9.80
C ALA A 439 15.76 -1.84 -8.61
N VAL A 440 14.72 -2.41 -8.03
CA VAL A 440 13.99 -1.87 -6.88
C VAL A 440 13.97 -2.91 -5.78
N LEU A 441 14.72 -2.66 -4.72
CA LEU A 441 14.82 -3.51 -3.54
C LEU A 441 13.74 -3.11 -2.53
N LEU A 442 12.79 -3.99 -2.26
CA LEU A 442 11.72 -3.76 -1.29
C LEU A 442 12.07 -4.36 0.07
N VAL A 443 12.05 -3.54 1.12
CA VAL A 443 12.47 -3.90 2.47
C VAL A 443 11.32 -3.70 3.45
N SER A 444 10.91 -4.76 4.13
CA SER A 444 9.90 -4.72 5.22
C SER A 444 8.54 -4.09 4.83
N THR A 445 8.13 -4.23 3.57
CA THR A 445 6.79 -3.91 3.05
C THR A 445 6.04 -5.20 2.70
N PHE A 446 4.78 -5.14 2.29
CA PHE A 446 4.21 -6.26 1.52
C PHE A 446 4.80 -6.33 0.10
N MET A 447 4.79 -7.54 -0.49
CA MET A 447 5.26 -7.79 -1.85
C MET A 447 4.58 -6.84 -2.84
N ALA A 448 5.37 -6.20 -3.69
CA ALA A 448 4.89 -5.17 -4.59
C ALA A 448 4.31 -5.76 -5.89
N PRO A 449 3.05 -5.46 -6.26
CA PRO A 449 2.44 -5.98 -7.48
C PRO A 449 3.10 -5.44 -8.75
N ARG A 450 3.51 -6.33 -9.66
CA ARG A 450 4.29 -5.94 -10.85
C ARG A 450 3.42 -5.22 -11.88
N HIS A 451 2.17 -5.65 -12.03
CA HIS A 451 1.23 -5.05 -12.98
C HIS A 451 0.99 -3.55 -12.73
N LEU A 452 1.10 -3.09 -11.47
CA LEU A 452 0.97 -1.67 -11.14
C LEU A 452 2.11 -0.78 -11.69
N LEU A 453 3.24 -1.35 -12.13
CA LEU A 453 4.25 -0.61 -12.88
C LEU A 453 3.79 -0.23 -14.29
N ALA A 454 2.72 -0.87 -14.79
CA ALA A 454 2.13 -0.69 -16.12
C ALA A 454 3.11 -0.94 -17.30
N GLN A 455 4.27 -1.54 -17.04
CA GLN A 455 5.22 -1.93 -18.09
C GLN A 455 4.72 -3.15 -18.87
N PRO A 456 5.02 -3.27 -20.18
CA PRO A 456 4.55 -4.38 -21.00
C PRO A 456 5.21 -5.70 -20.60
N ALA A 457 4.57 -6.82 -20.94
CA ALA A 457 5.11 -8.15 -20.64
C ALA A 457 6.46 -8.44 -21.33
N ASP A 458 6.74 -7.80 -22.47
CA ASP A 458 7.99 -7.91 -23.23
C ASP A 458 9.08 -6.92 -22.77
N LYS A 459 9.08 -6.52 -21.49
CA LYS A 459 9.94 -5.45 -20.94
C LYS A 459 11.43 -5.61 -21.23
N ASP A 460 11.93 -6.81 -21.47
CA ASP A 460 13.35 -7.06 -21.78
C ASP A 460 13.76 -6.61 -23.19
N ALA A 461 12.80 -6.48 -24.12
CA ALA A 461 13.01 -5.86 -25.43
C ALA A 461 12.95 -4.32 -25.39
N ARG A 462 12.58 -3.72 -24.26
CA ARG A 462 12.39 -2.27 -24.10
C ARG A 462 13.68 -1.58 -23.66
N ALA A 463 13.87 -0.32 -24.05
CA ALA A 463 15.06 0.43 -23.66
C ALA A 463 15.13 0.60 -22.13
N ALA A 464 14.07 1.07 -21.46
CA ALA A 464 13.99 1.16 -20.01
C ALA A 464 13.06 0.11 -19.41
N ARG A 465 13.53 -0.61 -18.38
CA ARG A 465 12.76 -1.63 -17.64
C ARG A 465 12.95 -1.53 -16.13
N VAL A 466 11.91 -1.91 -15.39
CA VAL A 466 11.93 -1.98 -13.93
C VAL A 466 11.91 -3.44 -13.47
N GLU A 467 12.69 -3.74 -12.44
CA GLU A 467 12.74 -5.04 -11.81
C GLU A 467 12.51 -4.89 -10.31
N LEU A 468 11.56 -5.64 -9.77
CA LEU A 468 11.22 -5.62 -8.35
C LEU A 468 11.84 -6.85 -7.69
N HIS A 469 12.67 -6.63 -6.67
CA HIS A 469 13.24 -7.67 -5.83
C HIS A 469 12.69 -7.51 -4.42
N ASP A 470 12.01 -8.54 -3.93
CA ASP A 470 11.47 -8.56 -2.58
C ASP A 470 12.51 -9.10 -1.59
N LEU A 471 12.81 -8.33 -0.54
CA LEU A 471 13.71 -8.71 0.55
C LEU A 471 12.94 -8.95 1.86
N VAL A 472 11.62 -9.15 1.80
CA VAL A 472 10.80 -9.56 2.95
C VAL A 472 11.28 -10.88 3.54
N GLY A 473 11.28 -10.97 4.87
CA GLY A 473 11.77 -12.12 5.62
C GLY A 473 13.29 -12.21 5.76
N MET A 474 14.07 -11.41 5.00
CA MET A 474 15.52 -11.38 5.13
C MET A 474 15.97 -10.64 6.39
N ASP A 475 17.06 -11.10 6.99
CA ASP A 475 17.70 -10.41 8.11
C ASP A 475 18.50 -9.18 7.65
N ALA A 476 18.93 -8.36 8.62
CA ALA A 476 19.67 -7.13 8.32
C ALA A 476 21.04 -7.38 7.65
N ALA A 477 21.70 -8.52 7.87
CA ALA A 477 22.96 -8.87 7.22
C ALA A 477 22.75 -9.30 5.76
N GLN A 478 21.72 -10.10 5.49
CA GLN A 478 21.28 -10.47 4.14
C GLN A 478 20.87 -9.23 3.33
N ILE A 479 20.08 -8.32 3.93
CA ILE A 479 19.73 -7.04 3.31
C ILE A 479 20.98 -6.19 3.03
N ARG A 480 21.92 -6.09 3.98
CA ARG A 480 23.20 -5.38 3.75
C ARG A 480 24.01 -5.99 2.61
N HIS A 481 24.05 -7.31 2.48
CA HIS A 481 24.74 -8.01 1.39
C HIS A 481 24.09 -7.69 0.03
N ALA A 482 22.76 -7.79 -0.07
CA ALA A 482 22.01 -7.42 -1.27
C ALA A 482 22.24 -5.95 -1.67
N LEU A 483 22.26 -5.02 -0.70
CA LEU A 483 22.57 -3.60 -0.93
C LEU A 483 24.02 -3.37 -1.38
N ALA A 484 24.99 -4.09 -0.81
CA ALA A 484 26.40 -3.97 -1.17
C ALA A 484 26.71 -4.52 -2.58
N ALA A 485 25.99 -5.56 -3.00
CA ALA A 485 26.14 -6.18 -4.32
C ALA A 485 25.45 -5.39 -5.45
N ALA A 486 24.47 -4.53 -5.12
CA ALA A 486 23.63 -3.87 -6.12
C ALA A 486 24.32 -2.68 -6.83
N PRO A 487 23.98 -2.39 -8.11
CA PRO A 487 24.54 -1.25 -8.85
C PRO A 487 24.22 0.10 -8.19
N ALA A 488 25.26 0.71 -7.60
CA ALA A 488 25.17 2.01 -6.94
C ALA A 488 25.72 3.15 -7.82
N ALA A 489 25.01 4.29 -7.82
CA ALA A 489 25.34 5.46 -8.63
C ALA A 489 26.46 6.32 -8.01
N ASN A 490 27.12 7.13 -8.84
CA ASN A 490 28.24 7.97 -8.43
C ASN A 490 27.77 9.29 -7.77
N CYS A 491 28.33 9.59 -6.58
CA CYS A 491 27.85 10.66 -5.70
C CYS A 491 28.02 12.08 -6.29
N THR A 492 28.96 12.28 -7.24
CA THR A 492 29.24 13.59 -7.84
C THR A 492 28.12 14.08 -8.76
N LEU A 493 27.61 13.22 -9.64
CA LEU A 493 26.54 13.55 -10.59
C LEU A 493 25.23 13.84 -9.89
N GLN A 494 24.88 13.08 -8.86
CA GLN A 494 23.58 13.24 -8.24
C GLN A 494 23.46 14.57 -7.47
N ARG A 495 24.58 15.23 -7.15
CA ARG A 495 24.58 16.63 -6.67
C ARG A 495 24.36 17.65 -7.78
N GLN A 496 24.76 17.35 -9.01
CA GLN A 496 24.50 18.20 -10.18
C GLN A 496 23.06 18.01 -10.65
N ALA A 497 22.58 16.76 -10.72
CA ALA A 497 21.20 16.41 -11.05
C ALA A 497 20.19 16.90 -10.00
N ALA A 498 20.48 16.76 -8.69
CA ALA A 498 19.61 17.28 -7.64
C ALA A 498 19.47 18.82 -7.65
N ALA A 499 20.40 19.56 -8.28
CA ALA A 499 20.24 20.99 -8.49
C ALA A 499 19.21 21.34 -9.58
N ALA A 500 18.82 20.38 -10.43
CA ALA A 500 17.77 20.50 -11.44
C ALA A 500 16.41 19.91 -10.98
N ALA A 501 16.32 19.41 -9.73
CA ALA A 501 15.12 18.89 -9.05
C ALA A 501 14.35 17.70 -9.68
N ALA A 502 14.51 17.42 -10.98
CA ALA A 502 13.81 16.35 -11.71
C ALA A 502 14.75 15.30 -12.34
N ASP A 503 16.06 15.53 -12.26
CA ASP A 503 17.08 14.74 -12.95
C ASP A 503 17.51 13.52 -12.12
N LEU A 504 17.40 12.33 -12.71
CA LEU A 504 17.74 11.05 -12.09
C LEU A 504 19.01 10.48 -12.70
N VAL A 505 20.02 10.18 -11.88
CA VAL A 505 21.28 9.61 -12.33
C VAL A 505 21.14 8.10 -12.52
N VAL A 506 21.62 7.59 -13.65
CA VAL A 506 21.78 6.15 -13.93
C VAL A 506 23.24 5.86 -14.27
N ARG A 507 23.80 4.80 -13.69
CA ARG A 507 25.23 4.50 -13.84
C ARG A 507 25.45 3.63 -15.06
N GLN A 508 26.43 3.96 -15.89
CA GLN A 508 26.79 3.07 -16.99
C GLN A 508 27.51 1.82 -16.46
N THR A 509 27.01 0.66 -16.86
CA THR A 509 27.60 -0.65 -16.52
C THR A 509 28.23 -1.32 -17.73
N GLN A 510 27.70 -1.08 -18.93
CA GLN A 510 28.27 -1.50 -20.22
C GLN A 510 28.05 -0.40 -21.27
N PRO A 511 28.77 -0.39 -22.41
CA PRO A 511 28.46 0.49 -23.54
C PRO A 511 26.96 0.43 -23.90
N GLY A 512 26.29 1.58 -23.92
CA GLY A 512 24.84 1.68 -24.17
C GLY A 512 23.89 1.16 -23.08
N ARG A 513 24.38 0.62 -21.95
CA ARG A 513 23.57 0.10 -20.83
C ARG A 513 23.87 0.81 -19.51
N PHE A 514 22.80 1.25 -18.86
CA PHE A 514 22.81 2.01 -17.63
C PHE A 514 21.93 1.33 -16.58
N ASP A 515 22.49 1.05 -15.41
CA ASP A 515 21.75 0.42 -14.32
C ASP A 515 21.66 1.38 -13.12
N ARG A 516 20.59 1.26 -12.32
CA ARG A 516 20.48 1.91 -11.01
C ARG A 516 19.71 1.04 -10.02
N THR A 517 19.95 1.29 -8.73
CA THR A 517 19.22 0.64 -7.64
C THR A 517 18.45 1.67 -6.81
N LEU A 518 17.15 1.41 -6.67
CA LEU A 518 16.27 2.09 -5.72
C LEU A 518 15.97 1.16 -4.54
N VAL A 519 15.82 1.73 -3.34
CA VAL A 519 15.48 0.99 -2.12
C VAL A 519 14.19 1.55 -1.56
N VAL A 520 13.17 0.71 -1.39
CA VAL A 520 11.87 1.07 -0.82
C VAL A 520 11.80 0.50 0.59
N ALA A 521 11.82 1.36 1.61
CA ALA A 521 11.89 0.94 3.01
C ALA A 521 11.03 1.84 3.91
N PRO A 522 10.35 1.31 4.94
CA PRO A 522 9.57 2.11 5.86
C PRO A 522 10.50 2.87 6.82
N ALA A 523 10.18 4.13 7.10
CA ALA A 523 10.94 4.97 8.03
C ALA A 523 10.91 4.45 9.49
N SER A 524 10.11 3.42 9.76
CA SER A 524 10.05 2.69 11.02
C SER A 524 11.11 1.58 11.15
N ALA A 525 11.71 1.12 10.04
CA ALA A 525 12.76 0.09 10.04
C ALA A 525 14.05 0.59 10.74
N ASP A 526 14.88 -0.36 11.19
CA ASP A 526 16.17 -0.05 11.80
C ASP A 526 17.24 0.27 10.73
N MET A 527 17.17 1.50 10.21
CA MET A 527 18.10 2.00 9.20
C MET A 527 19.56 2.01 9.67
N ALA A 528 19.83 1.99 10.98
CA ALA A 528 21.21 1.88 11.49
C ALA A 528 21.79 0.48 11.29
N ARG A 529 20.95 -0.58 11.31
CA ARG A 529 21.36 -1.95 10.95
C ARG A 529 21.41 -2.18 9.44
N ILE A 530 20.53 -1.52 8.67
CA ILE A 530 20.43 -1.67 7.22
C ILE A 530 21.50 -0.86 6.47
N ALA A 531 21.86 0.33 6.96
CA ALA A 531 22.88 1.18 6.36
C ALA A 531 23.79 1.82 7.44
N PRO A 532 24.60 1.02 8.16
CA PRO A 532 25.51 1.53 9.18
C PRO A 532 26.60 2.43 8.58
N PRO A 533 27.17 3.37 9.37
CA PRO A 533 28.33 4.14 8.94
C PRO A 533 29.48 3.22 8.53
N GLY A 534 29.96 3.36 7.29
CA GLY A 534 31.02 2.51 6.73
C GLY A 534 30.55 1.32 5.89
N ALA A 535 29.24 1.13 5.65
CA ALA A 535 28.70 0.03 4.82
C ALA A 535 29.12 0.02 3.33
N GLY A 536 29.96 0.96 2.88
CA GLY A 536 30.36 1.10 1.47
C GLY A 536 29.36 1.84 0.57
N TYR A 537 28.12 2.05 1.03
CA TYR A 537 27.07 2.79 0.34
C TYR A 537 26.38 3.84 1.23
N ASP A 538 25.80 4.86 0.59
CA ASP A 538 24.93 5.89 1.16
C ASP A 538 23.49 5.69 0.59
N LEU A 539 22.45 5.81 1.42
CA LEU A 539 21.04 5.84 0.97
C LEU A 539 20.51 7.28 0.93
N VAL A 540 20.22 7.79 -0.27
CA VAL A 540 19.74 9.18 -0.46
C VAL A 540 18.24 9.21 -0.71
N PRO A 541 17.42 9.85 0.15
CA PRO A 541 15.97 9.88 -0.04
C PRO A 541 15.58 10.65 -1.30
N LEU A 542 14.71 10.04 -2.12
CA LEU A 542 14.12 10.64 -3.33
C LEU A 542 12.64 10.99 -3.13
N TYR A 543 11.90 10.11 -2.44
CA TYR A 543 10.46 10.24 -2.26
C TYR A 543 10.05 9.72 -0.88
N SER A 544 8.99 10.29 -0.31
CA SER A 544 8.35 9.73 0.89
C SER A 544 6.84 9.90 0.83
N TYR A 545 6.11 8.91 1.33
CA TYR A 545 4.66 8.94 1.47
C TYR A 545 4.27 8.79 2.94
N ALA A 546 3.25 9.54 3.38
CA ALA A 546 2.57 9.40 4.66
C ALA A 546 1.05 9.51 4.46
N PRO A 547 0.24 8.80 5.28
CA PRO A 547 0.65 7.81 6.28
C PRO A 547 1.03 6.47 5.66
N HIS A 548 1.98 5.75 6.26
CA HIS A 548 2.22 4.32 6.01
C HIS A 548 2.58 3.64 7.32
N VAL A 549 1.90 2.55 7.65
CA VAL A 549 2.14 1.76 8.87
C VAL A 549 2.31 0.29 8.49
N ASN A 550 3.51 -0.25 8.72
CA ASN A 550 3.70 -1.69 8.92
C ASN A 550 3.48 -2.01 10.41
N PHE A 551 2.65 -3.01 10.71
CA PHE A 551 2.36 -3.43 12.07
C PHE A 551 3.54 -4.16 12.75
N ASP A 552 4.45 -4.77 11.98
CA ASP A 552 5.70 -5.34 12.52
C ASP A 552 6.53 -4.29 13.28
N HIS A 553 6.43 -3.02 12.84
CA HIS A 553 7.14 -1.90 13.43
C HIS A 553 6.21 -0.98 14.24
N LEU A 554 5.01 -1.42 14.64
CA LEU A 554 4.03 -0.60 15.35
C LEU A 554 4.59 0.07 16.62
N PRO A 555 5.38 -0.59 17.49
CA PRO A 555 5.98 0.06 18.66
C PRO A 555 7.00 1.15 18.32
N ALA A 556 7.61 1.10 17.13
CA ALA A 556 8.46 2.18 16.63
C ALA A 556 7.60 3.33 16.09
N VAL A 557 6.55 3.02 15.32
CA VAL A 557 5.60 4.02 14.78
C VAL A 557 4.93 4.82 15.90
N LEU A 558 4.38 4.15 16.93
CA LEU A 558 3.68 4.79 18.04
C LEU A 558 4.57 5.76 18.84
N ARG A 559 5.88 5.48 18.96
CA ARG A 559 6.84 6.38 19.62
C ARG A 559 7.14 7.68 18.85
N SER A 560 6.88 7.74 17.55
CA SER A 560 7.18 8.93 16.72
C SER A 560 6.36 8.95 15.41
N PRO A 561 5.02 9.03 15.47
CA PRO A 561 4.15 8.77 14.32
C PRO A 561 4.45 9.68 13.13
N ARG A 562 4.59 11.00 13.34
CA ARG A 562 4.89 11.99 12.28
C ARG A 562 6.19 11.70 11.49
N ARG A 563 7.16 11.02 12.12
CA ARG A 563 8.47 10.67 11.51
C ARG A 563 8.50 9.25 10.95
N ARG A 564 7.90 8.28 11.67
CA ARG A 564 8.03 6.84 11.40
C ARG A 564 6.84 6.23 10.64
N ALA A 565 5.67 6.89 10.59
CA ALA A 565 4.53 6.45 9.77
C ALA A 565 4.69 6.83 8.28
N ARG A 566 5.84 6.47 7.69
CA ARG A 566 6.26 6.85 6.33
C ARG A 566 6.84 5.66 5.58
N LEU A 567 6.57 5.59 4.28
CA LEU A 567 7.37 4.77 3.34
C LEU A 567 8.26 5.69 2.53
N CYS A 568 9.53 5.33 2.39
CA CYS A 568 10.53 6.13 1.69
C CYS A 568 11.13 5.35 0.53
N VAL A 569 11.44 6.05 -0.56
CA VAL A 569 12.22 5.54 -1.69
C VAL A 569 13.57 6.26 -1.67
N TYR A 570 14.64 5.48 -1.65
CA TYR A 570 16.03 5.94 -1.62
C TYR A 570 16.75 5.56 -2.92
N ALA A 571 17.67 6.40 -3.38
CA ALA A 571 18.70 6.01 -4.33
C ALA A 571 19.88 5.38 -3.58
N LEU A 572 20.41 4.27 -4.10
CA LEU A 572 21.65 3.68 -3.62
C LEU A 572 22.85 4.38 -4.27
N GLN A 573 23.74 4.95 -3.46
CA GLN A 573 24.97 5.60 -3.89
C GLN A 573 26.20 4.91 -3.30
N GLN A 574 27.34 4.97 -3.99
CA GLN A 574 28.61 4.60 -3.36
C GLN A 574 29.02 5.63 -2.30
N ALA A 575 29.48 5.16 -1.15
CA ALA A 575 29.85 6.03 -0.03
C ALA A 575 30.99 6.99 -0.39
N LYS A 576 30.92 8.22 0.11
CA LYS A 576 31.78 9.35 -0.32
C LYS A 576 33.30 9.18 -0.15
N ARG A 577 33.77 8.27 0.72
CA ARG A 577 35.08 8.44 1.35
C ARG A 577 36.27 8.17 0.44
N ASP A 578 36.24 7.09 -0.35
CA ASP A 578 37.50 6.58 -0.93
C ASP A 578 37.65 6.88 -2.43
N ARG A 579 36.71 6.46 -3.28
CA ARG A 579 36.89 6.57 -4.75
C ARG A 579 36.68 7.98 -5.31
N CYS A 580 35.73 8.76 -4.77
CA CYS A 580 35.42 10.09 -5.31
C CYS A 580 36.53 11.12 -5.02
N ARG A 581 37.20 11.02 -3.86
CA ARG A 581 38.42 11.78 -3.59
C ARG A 581 39.55 11.31 -4.50
N GLN A 582 39.94 10.03 -4.45
CA GLN A 582 41.07 9.51 -5.22
C GLN A 582 40.95 9.77 -6.72
N ARG A 583 39.75 9.61 -7.32
CA ARG A 583 39.54 9.88 -8.75
C ARG A 583 39.60 11.38 -9.08
N VAL A 584 39.14 12.26 -8.19
CA VAL A 584 39.29 13.71 -8.36
C VAL A 584 40.73 14.16 -8.12
N THR A 585 41.50 13.50 -7.25
CA THR A 585 42.94 13.77 -7.10
C THR A 585 43.69 13.32 -8.35
N ARG A 586 43.47 12.08 -8.84
CA ARG A 586 44.08 11.57 -10.09
C ARG A 586 43.75 12.40 -11.32
N LEU A 587 42.49 12.85 -11.47
CA LEU A 587 42.11 13.77 -12.55
C LEU A 587 42.77 15.16 -12.42
N ARG A 588 43.21 15.56 -11.21
CA ARG A 588 43.94 16.82 -10.96
C ARG A 588 45.46 16.66 -10.98
N GLU A 589 45.96 15.43 -10.91
CA GLU A 589 47.39 15.09 -11.07
C GLU A 589 47.81 15.20 -12.55
N HIS A 590 46.86 15.05 -13.49
CA HIS A 590 47.07 15.22 -14.94
C HIS A 590 46.60 16.57 -15.51
N GLU A 591 46.09 17.51 -14.70
CA GLU A 591 45.72 18.84 -15.19
C GLU A 591 46.93 19.70 -15.52
N SER A 592 46.95 20.30 -16.71
CA SER A 592 47.93 21.34 -17.03
C SER A 592 47.74 22.57 -16.13
N THR A 593 48.81 23.36 -15.98
CA THR A 593 48.78 24.59 -15.17
C THR A 593 47.73 25.58 -15.66
N ALA A 594 47.47 25.63 -16.96
CA ALA A 594 46.47 26.49 -17.59
C ALA A 594 45.04 26.06 -17.24
N GLU A 595 44.68 24.78 -17.42
CA GLU A 595 43.36 24.24 -17.06
C GLU A 595 43.07 24.40 -15.57
N ARG A 596 44.11 24.21 -14.74
CA ARG A 596 44.03 24.42 -13.29
C ARG A 596 43.72 25.86 -12.92
N LEU A 597 44.33 26.84 -13.58
CA LEU A 597 44.03 28.26 -13.41
C LEU A 597 42.61 28.59 -13.88
N GLN A 598 42.24 28.18 -15.09
CA GLN A 598 40.94 28.46 -15.69
C GLN A 598 39.76 27.88 -14.88
N ARG A 599 39.93 26.67 -14.30
CA ARG A 599 38.94 26.11 -13.38
C ARG A 599 38.86 26.91 -12.07
N LEU A 600 40.00 27.24 -11.45
CA LEU A 600 40.01 28.01 -10.20
C LEU A 600 39.37 29.39 -10.39
N GLU A 601 39.55 30.01 -11.55
CA GLU A 601 38.89 31.24 -11.95
C GLU A 601 37.38 31.06 -12.18
N THR A 602 36.98 29.99 -12.89
CA THR A 602 35.57 29.62 -13.07
C THR A 602 34.87 29.33 -11.72
N GLU A 603 35.55 28.65 -10.79
CA GLU A 603 35.06 28.41 -9.43
C GLU A 603 34.95 29.71 -8.62
N ARG A 604 35.94 30.62 -8.74
CA ARG A 604 35.88 31.98 -8.15
C ARG A 604 34.69 32.77 -8.69
N MET A 605 34.49 32.79 -10.01
CA MET A 605 33.39 33.48 -10.68
C MET A 605 32.03 32.91 -10.27
N ARG A 606 31.87 31.59 -10.24
CA ARG A 606 30.63 30.93 -9.74
C ARG A 606 30.38 31.19 -8.26
N ALA A 607 31.43 31.24 -7.43
CA ALA A 607 31.32 31.61 -6.02
C ALA A 607 30.98 33.10 -5.84
N ALA A 608 31.46 33.98 -6.71
CA ALA A 608 31.10 35.40 -6.74
C ALA A 608 29.66 35.62 -7.20
N ALA A 609 29.18 34.90 -8.22
CA ALA A 609 27.79 34.95 -8.65
C ALA A 609 26.83 34.48 -7.54
N ARG A 610 27.12 33.35 -6.87
CA ARG A 610 26.35 32.90 -5.70
C ARG A 610 26.31 33.95 -4.58
N ARG A 611 27.43 34.62 -4.30
CA ARG A 611 27.49 35.72 -3.30
C ARG A 611 26.59 36.91 -3.63
N ARG A 612 26.38 37.23 -4.91
CA ARG A 612 25.46 38.31 -5.33
C ARG A 612 24.02 37.95 -4.98
N ASN A 613 23.61 36.71 -5.28
CA ASN A 613 22.22 36.26 -5.17
C ASN A 613 21.82 35.72 -3.78
N GLU A 614 22.73 35.64 -2.79
CA GLU A 614 22.38 35.24 -1.41
C GLU A 614 21.52 36.29 -0.70
N SER A 615 20.47 35.84 -0.04
CA SER A 615 19.65 36.63 0.88
C SER A 615 20.42 37.08 2.13
N PRO A 616 19.94 38.10 2.87
CA PRO A 616 20.63 38.61 4.07
C PRO A 616 20.88 37.53 5.14
N THR A 617 19.91 36.64 5.36
CA THR A 617 19.98 35.54 6.34
C THR A 617 21.01 34.48 5.93
N GLU A 618 21.07 34.09 4.64
CA GLU A 618 22.10 33.17 4.13
C GLU A 618 23.51 33.78 4.22
N ARG A 619 23.65 35.09 3.96
CA ARG A 619 24.92 35.81 4.10
C ARG A 619 25.42 35.75 5.54
N GLU A 620 24.53 35.89 6.52
CA GLU A 620 24.83 35.82 7.95
C GLU A 620 25.15 34.40 8.42
N GLU A 621 24.32 33.41 8.08
CA GLU A 621 24.54 32.00 8.45
C GLU A 621 25.90 31.51 7.91
N ARG A 622 26.27 31.92 6.68
CA ARG A 622 27.59 31.62 6.12
C ARG A 622 28.71 32.37 6.85
N ARG A 623 28.53 33.63 7.27
CA ARG A 623 29.52 34.36 8.10
C ARG A 623 29.73 33.62 9.43
N LEU A 624 28.66 33.13 10.06
CA LEU A 624 28.69 32.35 11.29
C LEU A 624 29.42 31.01 11.09
N LYS A 625 29.06 30.22 10.07
CA LYS A 625 29.76 28.97 9.69
C LYS A 625 31.23 29.22 9.34
N GLY A 626 31.56 30.35 8.73
CA GLY A 626 32.92 30.79 8.45
C GLY A 626 33.73 31.07 9.72
N ARG A 627 33.16 31.85 10.66
CA ARG A 627 33.75 32.10 11.99
C ARG A 627 33.97 30.79 12.75
N LEU A 628 32.97 29.90 12.79
CA LEU A 628 33.06 28.61 13.47
C LEU A 628 34.16 27.70 12.88
N ARG A 629 34.31 27.65 11.55
CA ARG A 629 35.41 26.92 10.89
C ARG A 629 36.79 27.53 11.18
N ALA A 630 36.88 28.86 11.21
CA ALA A 630 38.12 29.55 11.56
C ALA A 630 38.48 29.35 13.04
N MET A 631 37.50 29.29 13.94
CA MET A 631 37.68 28.98 15.36
C MET A 631 38.14 27.53 15.57
N LYS A 632 37.48 26.55 14.93
CA LYS A 632 37.90 25.15 14.99
C LYS A 632 39.32 24.93 14.44
N ARG A 633 39.73 25.65 13.39
CA ARG A 633 41.13 25.61 12.92
C ARG A 633 42.10 26.17 13.98
N ARG A 634 41.83 27.35 14.55
CA ARG A 634 42.64 27.95 15.65
C ARG A 634 42.80 27.03 16.87
N SER A 635 41.79 26.22 17.14
CA SER A 635 41.79 25.25 18.24
C SER A 635 42.68 24.03 17.99
N CYS A 636 43.13 23.79 16.75
CA CYS A 636 43.95 22.65 16.35
C CYS A 636 45.31 23.06 15.76
N GLU A 637 45.61 24.36 15.66
CA GLU A 637 46.93 24.86 15.21
C GLU A 637 47.99 24.62 16.27
N THR A 638 49.17 24.15 15.86
CA THR A 638 50.36 24.07 16.71
C THR A 638 50.92 25.47 17.01
N GLU A 639 51.80 25.58 18.01
CA GLU A 639 52.38 26.87 18.39
C GLU A 639 53.21 27.50 17.26
N GLU A 640 53.88 26.67 16.45
CA GLU A 640 54.66 27.06 15.27
C GLU A 640 53.77 27.55 14.10
N GLU A 641 52.62 26.90 13.86
CA GLU A 641 51.63 27.41 12.91
C GLU A 641 51.03 28.76 13.36
N ARG A 642 50.85 28.95 14.68
CA ARG A 642 50.33 30.19 15.26
C ARG A 642 51.31 31.35 15.08
N THR A 643 52.59 31.17 15.32
CA THR A 643 53.63 32.20 15.06
C THR A 643 53.72 32.52 13.58
N ARG A 644 53.85 31.51 12.71
CA ARG A 644 53.93 31.72 11.25
C ARG A 644 52.72 32.47 10.68
N ARG A 645 51.51 32.19 11.19
CA ARG A 645 50.30 32.95 10.81
C ARG A 645 50.27 34.37 11.39
N ARG A 646 50.73 34.58 12.64
CA ARG A 646 50.85 35.94 13.23
C ARG A 646 51.79 36.80 12.39
N GLU A 647 52.89 36.24 11.94
CA GLU A 647 53.86 36.89 11.06
C GLU A 647 53.26 37.21 9.68
N GLN A 648 52.69 36.22 8.97
CA GLN A 648 52.00 36.46 7.69
C GLN A 648 50.89 37.53 7.77
N ASN A 649 50.18 37.61 8.91
CA ASN A 649 49.20 38.65 9.16
C ASN A 649 49.86 40.03 9.37
N ARG A 650 51.02 40.12 10.06
CA ARG A 650 51.81 41.36 10.14
C ARG A 650 52.25 41.81 8.75
N THR A 651 52.78 40.92 7.91
CA THR A 651 53.20 41.25 6.54
C THR A 651 52.03 41.76 5.69
N ARG A 652 50.87 41.08 5.74
CA ARG A 652 49.65 41.52 5.03
C ARG A 652 49.12 42.88 5.50
N MET A 653 49.18 43.15 6.80
CA MET A 653 48.76 44.45 7.35
C MET A 653 49.73 45.56 6.95
N ALA A 654 51.03 45.29 6.90
CA ALA A 654 52.04 46.22 6.39
C ALA A 654 51.84 46.52 4.89
N GLN A 655 51.61 45.49 4.06
CA GLN A 655 51.29 45.65 2.64
C GLN A 655 50.01 46.47 2.41
N ARG A 656 48.94 46.21 3.17
CA ARG A 656 47.71 47.03 3.11
C ARG A 656 47.95 48.48 3.48
N ARG A 657 48.76 48.75 4.51
CA ARG A 657 49.12 50.13 4.90
C ARG A 657 49.97 50.84 3.82
N ARG A 658 50.86 50.13 3.11
CA ARG A 658 51.58 50.68 1.95
C ARG A 658 50.61 51.03 0.81
N ALA A 659 49.77 50.09 0.39
CA ALA A 659 48.78 50.32 -0.67
C ALA A 659 47.79 51.46 -0.36
N GLN A 660 47.39 51.63 0.91
CA GLN A 660 46.57 52.77 1.34
C GLN A 660 47.35 54.10 1.32
N LYS A 661 48.65 54.11 1.63
CA LYS A 661 49.50 55.30 1.48
C LYS A 661 49.72 55.66 0.01
N GLU A 662 49.92 54.67 -0.86
CA GLU A 662 50.03 54.86 -2.33
C GLU A 662 48.73 55.44 -2.90
N GLN A 663 47.56 54.90 -2.53
CA GLN A 663 46.26 55.48 -2.91
C GLN A 663 46.00 56.88 -2.34
N ALA A 664 46.57 57.23 -1.18
CA ALA A 664 46.49 58.58 -0.63
C ALA A 664 47.39 59.55 -1.40
N ALA A 665 48.63 59.15 -1.73
CA ALA A 665 49.57 59.94 -2.52
C ALA A 665 49.04 60.23 -3.94
N LEU A 666 48.40 59.24 -4.57
CA LEU A 666 47.73 59.40 -5.87
C LEU A 666 46.52 60.35 -5.85
N ARG A 667 45.95 60.64 -4.66
CA ARG A 667 44.86 61.62 -4.50
C ARG A 667 45.37 63.04 -4.25
N THR A 668 46.60 63.20 -3.78
CA THR A 668 47.23 64.52 -3.56
C THR A 668 47.94 65.07 -4.79
N SER A 669 48.03 64.31 -5.88
CA SER A 669 48.70 64.71 -7.13
C SER A 669 47.74 65.06 -8.29
N MET A 670 46.45 65.27 -8.02
CA MET A 670 45.49 65.73 -9.03
C MET A 670 45.24 67.24 -8.90
N PRO A 671 45.33 68.03 -9.98
CA PRO A 671 44.97 69.45 -9.95
C PRO A 671 43.45 69.64 -9.74
N PRO A 672 43.00 70.79 -9.21
CA PRO A 672 41.59 71.05 -9.00
C PRO A 672 40.81 71.12 -10.33
N PRO A 673 39.54 70.68 -10.37
CA PRO A 673 38.73 70.74 -11.57
C PRO A 673 38.40 72.19 -11.94
N VAL A 674 38.64 72.55 -13.21
CA VAL A 674 38.26 73.84 -13.79
C VAL A 674 36.74 73.88 -13.97
N HIS A 675 36.10 74.96 -13.52
CA HIS A 675 34.69 75.24 -13.82
C HIS A 675 34.52 75.62 -15.30
N ALA A 676 33.58 74.96 -15.99
CA ALA A 676 33.02 75.39 -17.27
C ALA A 676 31.48 75.31 -17.22
N PRO A 677 30.74 76.21 -17.89
CA PRO A 677 29.32 76.43 -17.62
C PRO A 677 28.40 75.44 -18.35
N ALA A 678 27.19 75.26 -17.79
CA ALA A 678 26.15 74.42 -18.37
C ALA A 678 25.34 75.17 -19.45
N PRO A 679 25.01 74.53 -20.59
CA PRO A 679 23.88 74.90 -21.44
C PRO A 679 22.57 74.32 -20.90
N ALA A 680 21.47 75.05 -21.09
CA ALA A 680 20.14 74.73 -20.57
C ALA A 680 19.40 73.60 -21.33
N PRO A 681 18.40 72.95 -20.72
CA PRO A 681 17.64 71.86 -21.36
C PRO A 681 16.40 72.36 -22.15
N ALA A 682 16.13 71.73 -23.29
CA ALA A 682 14.78 71.58 -23.84
C ALA A 682 14.20 70.26 -23.26
N SER A 683 13.20 70.31 -22.38
CA SER A 683 11.75 70.25 -22.69
C SER A 683 11.35 68.89 -23.31
N ILE A 684 10.30 68.16 -22.91
CA ILE A 684 9.08 68.38 -22.09
C ILE A 684 8.92 67.07 -21.25
N GLY A 685 8.56 67.04 -19.96
CA GLY A 685 7.27 67.42 -19.35
C GLY A 685 6.24 66.28 -19.49
N LEU A 686 5.47 65.84 -18.50
CA LEU A 686 5.28 66.28 -17.11
C LEU A 686 5.01 65.04 -16.22
N GLY A 687 5.49 65.09 -14.98
CA GLY A 687 4.86 64.41 -13.85
C GLY A 687 4.35 65.47 -12.88
N ILE A 688 3.33 65.13 -12.08
CA ILE A 688 2.80 65.87 -10.93
C ILE A 688 2.35 64.76 -9.95
N ASP A 689 3.07 64.46 -8.86
CA ASP A 689 3.06 65.15 -7.55
C ASP A 689 1.77 64.84 -6.75
N ALA A 690 1.67 65.04 -5.42
CA ALA A 690 2.62 64.95 -4.30
C ALA A 690 1.77 64.93 -3.00
N ASP A 691 2.41 64.69 -1.85
CA ASP A 691 2.09 65.15 -0.47
C ASP A 691 2.52 64.07 0.55
N VAL A 692 3.53 64.24 1.42
CA VAL A 692 4.01 65.34 2.30
C VAL A 692 3.53 65.17 3.77
N ALA A 693 4.46 64.63 4.55
CA ALA A 693 4.78 64.81 5.97
C ALA A 693 3.78 65.42 7.00
N ALA A 694 3.61 64.68 8.11
CA ALA A 694 3.75 65.20 9.50
C ALA A 694 4.19 64.02 10.41
N LEU A 695 5.36 63.99 11.08
CA LEU A 695 5.92 64.76 12.21
C LEU A 695 5.45 64.34 13.62
N ARG A 696 6.45 64.19 14.53
CA ARG A 696 6.40 64.08 16.02
C ARG A 696 5.90 62.74 16.61
N SER A 697 6.34 62.28 17.80
CA SER A 697 7.56 62.49 18.64
C SER A 697 7.51 61.53 19.87
N ILE A 698 8.49 61.62 20.80
CA ILE A 698 8.46 61.19 22.23
C ILE A 698 9.00 59.78 22.60
N SER A 699 10.26 59.83 23.08
CA SER A 699 10.80 59.26 24.33
C SER A 699 11.05 57.75 24.56
N ALA A 700 12.29 57.48 25.02
CA ALA A 700 12.73 56.33 25.85
C ALA A 700 12.45 56.65 27.36
N PRO A 701 12.89 55.90 28.44
CA PRO A 701 14.08 55.02 28.50
C PRO A 701 14.04 53.77 29.46
N LEU A 702 15.15 52.99 29.46
CA LEU A 702 15.70 52.13 30.55
C LEU A 702 14.81 50.94 31.05
N SER A 703 15.30 49.81 31.60
CA SER A 703 16.58 49.50 32.29
C SER A 703 17.03 48.04 32.09
N ALA A 704 18.33 47.78 32.26
CA ALA A 704 18.91 46.52 32.79
C ALA A 704 19.48 46.85 34.21
N PRO A 705 20.02 45.94 35.07
CA PRO A 705 21.16 45.05 34.73
C PRO A 705 21.42 43.77 35.60
N LEU A 706 22.51 43.04 35.26
CA LEU A 706 23.39 42.18 36.11
C LEU A 706 22.82 40.90 36.81
N GLY A 707 23.61 39.85 37.08
CA GLY A 707 25.08 39.71 36.94
C GLY A 707 25.64 38.27 37.03
N VAL A 708 26.99 38.18 37.08
CA VAL A 708 27.89 37.00 37.00
C VAL A 708 29.24 37.43 37.67
N PRO A 709 30.13 36.59 38.28
CA PRO A 709 30.85 35.48 37.61
C PRO A 709 31.35 34.33 38.57
N HIS A 710 32.58 33.82 38.33
CA HIS A 710 33.42 32.82 39.04
C HIS A 710 33.05 31.32 38.87
N MET A 711 33.87 30.41 38.32
CA MET A 711 35.34 30.13 38.25
C MET A 711 35.97 29.43 39.47
N CYS A 712 36.29 28.14 39.29
CA CYS A 712 37.61 27.55 39.62
C CYS A 712 37.82 26.21 38.88
N ALA A 713 39.07 25.72 38.85
CA ALA A 713 39.52 24.48 38.20
C ALA A 713 40.26 23.56 39.23
N PRO A 714 41.20 22.66 38.86
CA PRO A 714 40.93 21.27 38.46
C PRO A 714 41.70 20.19 39.28
N ALA A 715 41.60 18.93 38.83
CA ALA A 715 42.52 17.78 39.02
C ALA A 715 42.39 16.88 40.27
N ALA A 716 42.45 15.55 40.03
CA ALA A 716 43.25 14.55 40.76
C ALA A 716 43.20 13.17 40.07
N CYS A 717 44.33 12.45 40.06
CA CYS A 717 44.42 11.02 39.73
C CYS A 717 44.15 10.15 40.98
N GLY A 718 43.93 8.83 40.80
CA GLY A 718 43.96 7.89 41.92
C GLY A 718 43.54 6.46 41.54
N ASP A 719 44.49 5.52 41.58
CA ASP A 719 44.28 4.09 41.34
C ASP A 719 43.54 3.37 42.49
N ARG A 720 42.92 2.21 42.21
CA ARG A 720 43.23 0.92 42.88
C ARG A 720 42.38 -0.28 42.42
N TRP A 721 43.05 -1.44 42.33
CA TRP A 721 42.50 -2.81 42.32
C TRP A 721 42.15 -3.28 43.75
N PRO A 722 41.29 -4.31 43.97
CA PRO A 722 41.63 -5.76 43.90
C PRO A 722 40.64 -6.57 42.99
N ALA A 723 40.96 -7.70 42.36
CA ALA A 723 41.30 -9.06 42.86
C ALA A 723 40.19 -9.74 43.72
N ALA A 724 39.82 -11.04 43.60
CA ALA A 724 40.06 -12.09 42.59
C ALA A 724 39.13 -13.32 42.83
N LEU A 725 38.75 -14.06 41.76
CA LEU A 725 38.45 -15.53 41.67
C LEU A 725 37.35 -16.16 42.60
N PRO A 726 36.92 -17.44 42.44
CA PRO A 726 37.38 -18.49 41.50
C PRO A 726 36.30 -19.15 40.60
N VAL A 727 36.78 -20.06 39.74
CA VAL A 727 36.05 -20.99 38.85
C VAL A 727 36.09 -22.41 39.44
N PRO A 728 35.08 -23.25 39.16
CA PRO A 728 35.35 -24.58 38.57
C PRO A 728 34.41 -24.84 37.38
N GLY A 729 34.68 -25.73 36.42
CA GLY A 729 35.78 -26.67 36.21
C GLY A 729 35.29 -27.70 35.19
N GLY A 730 35.97 -27.87 34.06
CA GLY A 730 35.55 -28.81 32.99
C GLY A 730 36.01 -30.26 33.23
N PRO A 731 35.58 -31.19 32.36
CA PRO A 731 36.61 -31.90 31.59
C PRO A 731 36.35 -31.95 30.07
N GLN A 732 37.41 -32.25 29.33
CA GLN A 732 37.52 -32.34 27.86
C GLN A 732 37.63 -33.83 27.40
N PRO A 733 38.21 -34.19 26.23
CA PRO A 733 37.67 -34.01 24.88
C PRO A 733 37.69 -35.31 24.03
N GLY A 734 37.13 -35.22 22.83
CA GLY A 734 37.58 -36.00 21.66
C GLY A 734 36.65 -35.76 20.47
N SER A 735 37.07 -35.66 19.22
CA SER A 735 38.36 -35.61 18.52
C SER A 735 38.02 -35.70 17.02
N ILE A 736 38.94 -35.35 16.11
CA ILE A 736 38.95 -35.70 14.66
C ILE A 736 38.25 -34.71 13.68
N SER A 737 39.12 -33.87 13.10
CA SER A 737 39.30 -33.57 11.66
C SER A 737 38.26 -32.82 10.81
N LEU A 738 38.71 -31.64 10.34
CA LEU A 738 38.28 -30.96 9.11
C LEU A 738 38.68 -31.73 7.84
N PRO A 739 38.01 -31.45 6.70
CA PRO A 739 38.78 -31.02 5.52
C PRO A 739 38.33 -29.68 4.92
N LEU A 740 39.13 -29.18 3.97
CA LEU A 740 39.10 -27.82 3.42
C LEU A 740 37.95 -27.50 2.46
N ALA A 741 37.51 -26.23 2.55
CA ALA A 741 37.13 -25.30 1.47
C ALA A 741 36.60 -25.82 0.12
N ALA A 742 35.36 -25.41 -0.19
CA ALA A 742 34.93 -25.10 -1.56
C ALA A 742 34.13 -23.78 -1.56
N ALA A 743 34.43 -22.88 -2.51
CA ALA A 743 33.75 -21.58 -2.61
C ALA A 743 32.34 -21.73 -3.25
N PRO A 744 31.30 -21.05 -2.75
CA PRO A 744 29.97 -21.13 -3.35
C PRO A 744 29.90 -20.34 -4.65
N MET A 745 29.78 -21.04 -5.79
CA MET A 745 29.41 -20.43 -7.06
C MET A 745 27.98 -19.91 -7.02
N LEU A 746 27.73 -18.81 -7.73
CA LEU A 746 26.38 -18.29 -7.98
C LEU A 746 25.52 -19.31 -8.74
N PRO A 747 24.22 -19.46 -8.41
CA PRO A 747 23.33 -20.32 -9.17
C PRO A 747 23.11 -19.78 -10.60
N PRO A 748 23.01 -20.64 -11.62
CA PRO A 748 22.71 -20.22 -12.99
C PRO A 748 21.28 -19.66 -13.11
N PRO A 749 21.01 -18.80 -14.11
CA PRO A 749 19.67 -18.28 -14.36
C PRO A 749 18.67 -19.39 -14.73
N PRO A 750 17.37 -19.22 -14.42
CA PRO A 750 16.36 -20.23 -14.72
C PRO A 750 16.17 -20.39 -16.25
N PRO A 751 15.83 -21.61 -16.72
CA PRO A 751 15.56 -21.84 -18.14
C PRO A 751 14.32 -21.08 -18.62
N PRO A 752 14.23 -20.76 -19.93
CA PRO A 752 13.06 -20.11 -20.50
C PRO A 752 11.80 -20.98 -20.37
N PRO A 753 10.60 -20.38 -20.30
CA PRO A 753 9.36 -21.14 -20.22
C PRO A 753 9.15 -21.99 -21.48
N PRO A 754 8.55 -23.18 -21.38
CA PRO A 754 8.21 -23.99 -22.54
C PRO A 754 7.20 -23.26 -23.45
N PRO A 755 7.21 -23.52 -24.77
CA PRO A 755 6.26 -22.92 -25.69
C PRO A 755 4.81 -23.25 -25.30
N HIS A 756 3.89 -22.37 -25.69
CA HIS A 756 2.47 -22.55 -25.43
C HIS A 756 1.97 -23.91 -25.98
N PRO A 757 1.23 -24.71 -25.19
CA PRO A 757 0.56 -25.89 -25.72
C PRO A 757 -0.45 -25.47 -26.79
N GLN A 758 -0.63 -26.34 -27.79
CA GLN A 758 -1.61 -26.18 -28.87
C GLN A 758 -3.00 -25.79 -28.30
N PRO A 759 -3.74 -24.87 -28.96
CA PRO A 759 -5.03 -24.40 -28.44
C PRO A 759 -6.06 -25.53 -28.41
N VAL A 760 -6.40 -25.97 -27.20
CA VAL A 760 -7.53 -26.87 -26.93
C VAL A 760 -8.81 -26.22 -27.46
N THR A 761 -9.47 -26.86 -28.42
CA THR A 761 -10.70 -26.30 -29.02
C THR A 761 -11.85 -26.32 -28.02
N ALA A 762 -12.73 -25.31 -28.08
CA ALA A 762 -13.90 -25.23 -27.19
C ALA A 762 -14.80 -26.46 -27.28
N ALA A 763 -14.87 -27.11 -28.45
CA ALA A 763 -15.59 -28.38 -28.65
C ALA A 763 -15.00 -29.53 -27.83
N SER A 764 -13.68 -29.71 -27.82
CA SER A 764 -13.01 -30.75 -27.03
C SER A 764 -13.16 -30.54 -25.52
N ALA A 765 -13.10 -29.28 -25.07
CA ALA A 765 -13.38 -28.93 -23.67
C ALA A 765 -14.85 -29.21 -23.30
N LEU A 766 -15.81 -28.88 -24.17
CA LEU A 766 -17.23 -29.15 -23.95
C LEU A 766 -17.54 -30.65 -23.89
N ALA A 767 -16.97 -31.45 -24.79
CA ALA A 767 -17.12 -32.90 -24.82
C ALA A 767 -16.55 -33.57 -23.55
N ALA A 768 -15.35 -33.18 -23.12
CA ALA A 768 -14.77 -33.66 -21.87
C ALA A 768 -15.58 -33.25 -20.62
N VAL A 769 -16.19 -32.07 -20.66
CA VAL A 769 -17.09 -31.58 -19.59
C VAL A 769 -18.43 -32.31 -19.57
N GLN A 770 -18.98 -32.67 -20.73
CA GLN A 770 -20.15 -33.56 -20.83
C GLN A 770 -19.82 -34.96 -20.30
N ALA A 771 -18.65 -35.51 -20.65
CA ALA A 771 -18.17 -36.78 -20.11
C ALA A 771 -17.95 -36.73 -18.58
N ALA A 772 -17.39 -35.63 -18.06
CA ALA A 772 -17.21 -35.43 -16.62
C ALA A 772 -18.54 -35.25 -15.87
N ALA A 773 -19.53 -34.60 -16.48
CA ALA A 773 -20.88 -34.48 -15.92
C ALA A 773 -21.61 -35.84 -15.92
N ALA A 774 -21.43 -36.66 -16.95
CA ALA A 774 -21.92 -38.04 -16.99
C ALA A 774 -21.21 -38.93 -15.96
N ALA A 775 -19.90 -38.81 -15.81
CA ALA A 775 -19.12 -39.52 -14.80
C ALA A 775 -19.52 -39.11 -13.37
N ALA A 776 -19.83 -37.83 -13.12
CA ALA A 776 -20.34 -37.36 -11.84
C ALA A 776 -21.75 -37.87 -11.52
N ALA A 777 -22.57 -38.18 -12.53
CA ALA A 777 -23.84 -38.88 -12.35
C ALA A 777 -23.66 -40.38 -12.09
N ALA A 778 -22.66 -41.01 -12.73
CA ALA A 778 -22.32 -42.42 -12.53
C ALA A 778 -21.62 -42.71 -11.18
N ALA A 779 -20.81 -41.78 -10.67
CA ALA A 779 -20.05 -41.90 -9.42
C ALA A 779 -20.90 -41.94 -8.13
N SER A 780 -22.24 -42.01 -8.25
CA SER A 780 -23.12 -42.36 -7.13
C SER A 780 -23.18 -43.87 -6.87
N MET A 781 -22.49 -44.71 -7.67
CA MET A 781 -22.42 -46.16 -7.46
C MET A 781 -20.98 -46.70 -7.63
N SER A 782 -20.64 -47.70 -6.79
CA SER A 782 -19.37 -48.44 -6.68
C SER A 782 -18.20 -47.81 -5.90
N HIS A 783 -17.64 -48.63 -5.00
CA HIS A 783 -16.38 -48.47 -4.26
C HIS A 783 -15.38 -49.52 -4.80
N HIS A 784 -14.08 -49.20 -4.94
CA HIS A 784 -12.97 -49.90 -4.25
C HIS A 784 -11.56 -49.38 -4.64
N HIS A 785 -10.53 -49.92 -3.97
CA HIS A 785 -9.15 -49.44 -3.86
C HIS A 785 -8.19 -49.92 -4.96
N HIS A 786 -7.07 -49.20 -5.19
CA HIS A 786 -5.68 -49.71 -5.08
C HIS A 786 -4.62 -48.55 -5.17
N PRO A 787 -3.27 -48.75 -5.03
CA PRO A 787 -2.49 -47.92 -4.11
C PRO A 787 -1.35 -47.07 -4.73
N LEU A 788 -0.51 -46.52 -3.85
CA LEU A 788 0.54 -45.51 -4.06
C LEU A 788 1.80 -46.00 -4.78
N ALA A 789 2.51 -45.06 -5.41
CA ALA A 789 3.94 -45.16 -5.72
C ALA A 789 4.69 -43.86 -5.37
N HIS A 790 5.79 -43.99 -4.63
CA HIS A 790 6.82 -42.95 -4.47
C HIS A 790 7.73 -42.93 -5.72
N GLY A 791 8.54 -41.92 -6.03
CA GLY A 791 8.81 -40.61 -5.42
C GLY A 791 10.06 -39.99 -6.06
N LEU A 792 10.18 -38.66 -6.14
CA LEU A 792 11.39 -37.96 -6.63
C LEU A 792 11.60 -36.63 -5.84
N PRO A 793 12.85 -36.17 -5.65
CA PRO A 793 13.18 -35.08 -4.74
C PRO A 793 12.77 -33.70 -5.30
N ARG A 794 12.30 -32.82 -4.41
CA ARG A 794 12.01 -31.41 -4.73
C ARG A 794 13.23 -30.52 -4.43
N PRO A 795 13.52 -29.49 -5.24
CA PRO A 795 14.53 -28.49 -4.91
C PRO A 795 14.07 -27.65 -3.70
N ALA A 796 15.04 -27.21 -2.88
CA ALA A 796 14.76 -26.40 -1.70
C ALA A 796 14.20 -25.02 -2.09
N VAL A 797 13.01 -24.70 -1.58
CA VAL A 797 12.38 -23.37 -1.70
C VAL A 797 12.59 -22.63 -0.37
N PRO A 798 13.06 -21.36 -0.37
CA PRO A 798 13.20 -20.59 0.86
C PRO A 798 11.85 -20.38 1.55
N ALA A 799 11.84 -20.43 2.89
CA ALA A 799 10.62 -20.40 3.70
C ALA A 799 9.84 -19.07 3.53
N PRO A 800 8.50 -19.12 3.38
CA PRO A 800 7.69 -17.90 3.33
C PRO A 800 7.64 -17.17 4.68
N TYR A 801 7.57 -15.84 4.60
CA TYR A 801 7.29 -14.95 5.72
C TYR A 801 5.82 -15.08 6.19
N ILE A 802 5.56 -15.03 7.49
CA ILE A 802 4.23 -15.23 8.09
C ILE A 802 3.66 -13.88 8.60
N PRO A 803 2.85 -13.14 7.82
CA PRO A 803 2.35 -11.81 8.22
C PRO A 803 1.12 -11.83 9.15
N HIS A 804 0.57 -12.99 9.50
CA HIS A 804 -0.81 -13.09 10.01
C HIS A 804 -1.00 -12.74 11.51
N GLN A 805 0.07 -12.67 12.31
CA GLN A 805 -0.02 -12.21 13.70
C GLN A 805 -0.39 -10.70 13.81
N GLN A 806 -0.12 -9.91 12.76
CA GLN A 806 -0.26 -8.46 12.78
C GLN A 806 -1.67 -7.95 13.15
N LEU A 807 -2.72 -8.68 12.74
CA LEU A 807 -4.12 -8.33 13.04
C LEU A 807 -4.47 -8.52 14.53
N ALA A 808 -3.90 -9.54 15.17
CA ALA A 808 -4.05 -9.80 16.60
C ALA A 808 -3.25 -8.79 17.43
N THR A 809 -2.00 -8.52 17.04
CA THR A 809 -1.11 -7.58 17.74
C THR A 809 -1.64 -6.15 17.69
N ALA A 810 -2.21 -5.71 16.56
CA ALA A 810 -2.86 -4.41 16.44
C ALA A 810 -4.04 -4.26 17.41
N PHE A 811 -4.85 -5.29 17.61
CA PHE A 811 -5.98 -5.27 18.54
C PHE A 811 -5.52 -5.29 20.01
N THR A 812 -4.52 -6.11 20.33
CA THR A 812 -3.92 -6.21 21.68
C THR A 812 -3.27 -4.89 22.10
N ALA A 813 -2.64 -4.18 21.18
CA ALA A 813 -2.04 -2.85 21.42
C ALA A 813 -3.06 -1.69 21.49
N LEU A 814 -4.31 -1.91 21.10
CA LEU A 814 -5.40 -0.92 21.13
C LEU A 814 -6.41 -1.15 22.26
N LEU A 815 -6.38 -2.32 22.91
CA LEU A 815 -7.06 -2.59 24.16
C LEU A 815 -6.22 -2.04 25.33
N PRO A 816 -6.74 -1.14 26.17
CA PRO A 816 -6.05 -0.80 27.41
C PRO A 816 -6.01 -2.03 28.32
N HIS A 817 -4.82 -2.41 28.80
CA HIS A 817 -4.68 -3.42 29.84
C HIS A 817 -5.42 -2.97 31.11
N TYR A 818 -6.59 -3.54 31.35
CA TYR A 818 -7.31 -3.41 32.61
C TYR A 818 -6.55 -4.21 33.69
N THR A 819 -5.68 -3.53 34.41
CA THR A 819 -5.17 -3.95 35.72
C THR A 819 -5.37 -2.79 36.71
N HIS A 820 -5.63 -3.13 37.97
CA HIS A 820 -6.16 -2.21 38.97
C HIS A 820 -5.30 -0.96 39.21
N CYS A 821 -5.90 0.22 39.08
CA CYS A 821 -5.69 1.37 39.96
C CYS A 821 -6.94 2.26 39.95
N GLN A 822 -7.28 2.84 41.10
CA GLN A 822 -8.52 3.61 41.26
C GLN A 822 -8.40 5.04 40.70
N GLY A 823 -9.52 5.60 40.23
CA GLY A 823 -9.73 7.05 40.17
C GLY A 823 -9.59 7.73 38.80
N ARG A 824 -10.73 8.24 38.31
CA ARG A 824 -10.94 9.23 37.21
C ARG A 824 -10.82 8.72 35.76
N PRO A 825 -11.78 9.08 34.86
CA PRO A 825 -11.78 8.61 33.47
C PRO A 825 -10.98 9.53 32.53
N LEU A 826 -9.90 9.01 31.94
CA LEU A 826 -9.18 9.66 30.83
C LEU A 826 -9.66 9.15 29.46
N LEU A 827 -10.81 9.66 29.01
CA LEU A 827 -11.39 9.35 27.68
C LEU A 827 -10.78 10.17 26.51
N GLY A 828 -9.79 11.05 26.77
CA GLY A 828 -9.25 11.99 25.78
C GLY A 828 -7.99 11.53 25.01
N SER A 829 -7.13 10.71 25.63
CA SER A 829 -5.72 10.59 25.21
C SER A 829 -5.52 9.89 23.85
N ALA A 830 -6.27 8.83 23.56
CA ALA A 830 -6.15 8.08 22.31
C ALA A 830 -6.74 8.83 21.09
N ALA A 831 -7.82 9.58 21.30
CA ALA A 831 -8.45 10.36 20.24
C ALA A 831 -7.56 11.53 19.76
N LEU A 832 -6.87 12.21 20.69
CA LEU A 832 -5.91 13.27 20.36
C LEU A 832 -4.69 12.77 19.58
N ALA A 833 -4.17 11.59 19.91
CA ALA A 833 -3.06 10.98 19.17
C ALA A 833 -3.45 10.59 17.73
N LEU A 834 -4.69 10.14 17.51
CA LEU A 834 -5.22 9.82 16.18
C LEU A 834 -5.64 11.07 15.39
N ALA A 835 -6.19 12.10 16.04
CA ALA A 835 -6.47 13.39 15.40
C ALA A 835 -5.19 14.08 14.90
N ALA A 836 -4.08 13.93 15.61
CA ALA A 836 -2.76 14.47 15.20
C ALA A 836 -2.18 13.84 13.91
N LEU A 837 -2.79 12.77 13.39
CA LEU A 837 -2.48 12.15 12.09
C LEU A 837 -3.32 12.73 10.92
N ALA A 838 -4.36 13.52 11.21
CA ALA A 838 -5.39 13.91 10.25
C ALA A 838 -5.36 15.39 9.82
N HIS A 839 -4.22 16.09 9.97
CA HIS A 839 -4.10 17.45 9.43
C HIS A 839 -3.92 17.45 7.91
N PRO A 840 -4.76 18.17 7.14
CA PRO A 840 -4.51 18.44 5.73
C PRO A 840 -3.41 19.52 5.59
N PRO A 841 -2.71 19.58 4.43
CA PRO A 841 -1.89 20.73 4.10
C PRO A 841 -2.75 21.92 3.70
N ALA A 842 -2.66 23.03 4.44
CA ALA A 842 -2.86 24.35 3.86
C ALA A 842 -1.63 24.68 2.96
N SER A 843 -1.71 25.45 1.88
CA SER A 843 -2.75 26.41 1.48
C SER A 843 -2.78 26.59 -0.04
N LEU A 844 -3.97 26.84 -0.61
CA LEU A 844 -4.13 27.58 -1.87
C LEU A 844 -5.12 28.72 -1.61
N GLN A 845 -4.67 29.96 -1.74
CA GLN A 845 -5.55 31.13 -1.71
C GLN A 845 -6.19 31.31 -3.10
N PRO A 846 -7.48 31.70 -3.18
CA PRO A 846 -8.08 32.11 -4.44
C PRO A 846 -7.69 33.56 -4.77
N ALA A 847 -7.28 33.80 -6.02
CA ALA A 847 -7.10 35.16 -6.52
C ALA A 847 -8.46 35.85 -6.72
N ARG A 848 -8.59 37.10 -6.25
CA ARG A 848 -9.71 37.99 -6.59
C ARG A 848 -9.34 38.84 -7.79
N HIS A 849 -10.25 38.96 -8.76
CA HIS A 849 -10.36 40.13 -9.63
C HIS A 849 -11.83 40.54 -9.78
N SER A 850 -12.12 41.81 -9.47
CA SER A 850 -13.28 42.59 -9.94
C SER A 850 -13.07 42.95 -11.41
N GLY A 851 -14.03 43.07 -12.33
CA GLY A 851 -15.44 43.55 -12.37
C GLY A 851 -15.59 44.30 -13.73
N PRO A 852 -16.62 45.13 -14.03
CA PRO A 852 -18.06 45.13 -13.71
C PRO A 852 -18.96 45.04 -14.99
N GLY A 853 -20.31 45.08 -14.86
CA GLY A 853 -21.23 45.26 -16.00
C GLY A 853 -22.70 44.82 -15.75
N GLN A 854 -23.68 45.62 -16.18
CA GLN A 854 -25.15 45.47 -15.98
C GLN A 854 -25.87 45.09 -17.33
N PRO A 855 -27.22 45.15 -17.46
CA PRO A 855 -28.31 44.42 -16.77
C PRO A 855 -29.27 43.71 -17.79
N GLU A 856 -30.60 43.71 -17.52
CA GLU A 856 -31.73 43.12 -18.30
C GLU A 856 -31.88 41.57 -18.22
N GLY A 857 -33.07 40.96 -18.23
CA GLY A 857 -34.47 41.44 -18.21
C GLY A 857 -35.42 40.21 -18.13
N PRO A 858 -36.66 40.30 -17.61
CA PRO A 858 -37.46 39.12 -17.24
C PRO A 858 -38.44 38.65 -18.32
N PHE A 859 -38.77 37.35 -18.35
CA PHE A 859 -40.03 36.88 -18.96
C PHE A 859 -40.67 35.69 -18.22
N SER A 860 -41.99 35.64 -18.31
CA SER A 860 -42.94 34.93 -17.43
C SER A 860 -43.73 33.82 -18.15
N GLY A 861 -44.19 32.78 -17.43
CA GLY A 861 -45.24 31.87 -17.92
C GLY A 861 -45.48 30.63 -17.02
N PRO A 862 -46.72 30.10 -16.85
CA PRO A 862 -47.09 29.37 -15.62
C PRO A 862 -47.68 27.94 -15.79
N ALA A 863 -47.86 27.27 -14.64
CA ALA A 863 -48.88 26.26 -14.19
C ALA A 863 -49.64 25.32 -15.20
N ALA A 864 -50.14 24.13 -14.85
CA ALA A 864 -50.76 23.69 -13.59
C ALA A 864 -50.97 22.14 -13.45
N ARG A 865 -51.30 21.70 -12.21
CA ARG A 865 -52.21 20.60 -11.73
C ARG A 865 -52.47 19.36 -12.63
N GLN A 866 -52.53 18.12 -12.08
CA GLN A 866 -53.69 17.64 -11.30
C GLN A 866 -53.40 16.41 -10.37
N LEU A 867 -54.32 16.22 -9.42
CA LEU A 867 -54.55 15.11 -8.46
C LEU A 867 -56.04 14.71 -8.61
N PRO A 868 -56.51 13.52 -8.18
CA PRO A 868 -56.63 13.15 -6.74
C PRO A 868 -55.64 12.10 -6.23
#